data_AF-A0A7J9NJJ2-F1
#
_entry.id   AF-A0A7J9NJJ2-F1
#
_cell.length_a   1.000
_cell.length_b   1.000
_cell.length_c   1.000
_cell.angle_alpha   90.00
_cell.angle_beta   90.00
_cell.angle_gamma   90.00
#
_symmetry.space_group_name_H-M   'P 1'
#
loop_
_entity.id
_entity.type
_entity.pdbx_description
1 polymer ?
#
loop_
_entity_poly.entity_id
_entity_poly.type
_entity_poly.pdbx_seq_one_letter_code
_entity_poly.pdbx_strand_id
1 'polypeptide(L)'
;MNFFEITTCLLLLFALISVNYSAEFVDDGQYVYCKLTNENLGEFGILNRSISGTDNVYLVTGFSESANLPNNTYLDLSLDKYFPNVGNQGKIGSCTSWACSYYANSYLQARINNWDLKGNDSSKCLNPLWTYNKMNNGEIYLGANSEDTLKMLSRIGAVTYETMPENESYTFWGDEDDWLEAPQYRITGFDFTLTSNTEVIKSWLNEGSIVIIAIHYDDLRNCFENTSIISDHCQSHEDATHAVVIAGYNDSMSKDNETGVFKVVNSEGPLWGPNGDGCYYMTYDAVSNLKDCYCARISDAVYNTSDSHPELIGYVRFDPENKGTKDQNITLGIGNESNISGFVDIYEGINHNGGNGSMPDFIAIDLTDWKSEFENSLNNTGKGYYFVNFSNGTETSIISEFGIIKYSSYPDVEEINTLNSYACNKSVVFKFYSKTAPEIVNSSVTVTDNEVVVSIHAEDVEDDLWGVKVYFDGLNEYYSLNGTNNTFNSSFDKSMFSYGKHYAIFEAFDGSGNTNNSEMVYFEILAPATTSRSTKSHYSSDLSDGIDSGNIKRAISNSNVIYGSDVDEEFALNLRENVENGNNYELSKDTIIVGGPESNGFADKYNNEFEIQITNDYPGENRGVIQVQTIEVRDGNIIKPYQVIYIAGSDRFGTQAALEYFKTLDELPEGPIMIEWTENGPVVVE
;
A
#
# COMPACT_ATOMS: atom_id res chain seq x y z
N MET A 1 -52.10 -14.01 36.93
CA MET A 1 -52.12 -12.53 36.82
C MET A 1 -51.06 -12.19 35.79
N ASN A 2 -51.34 -11.26 34.86
CA ASN A 2 -50.40 -10.64 33.89
C ASN A 2 -50.67 -10.77 32.38
N PHE A 3 -51.84 -11.26 31.96
CA PHE A 3 -52.37 -10.93 30.61
C PHE A 3 -52.76 -9.42 30.50
N PHE A 4 -52.99 -8.79 31.65
CA PHE A 4 -53.31 -7.36 31.76
C PHE A 4 -52.09 -6.44 31.86
N GLU A 5 -50.85 -6.94 31.99
CA GLU A 5 -49.66 -6.08 31.95
C GLU A 5 -49.05 -6.00 30.54
N ILE A 6 -49.08 -7.09 29.76
CA ILE A 6 -48.51 -7.15 28.41
C ILE A 6 -49.33 -6.34 27.39
N THR A 7 -50.66 -6.45 27.42
CA THR A 7 -51.54 -5.62 26.58
C THR A 7 -51.45 -4.14 26.98
N THR A 8 -51.13 -3.88 28.25
CA THR A 8 -50.99 -2.53 28.80
C THR A 8 -49.64 -1.94 28.40
N CYS A 9 -48.56 -2.71 28.29
CA CYS A 9 -47.30 -2.23 27.70
C CYS A 9 -47.40 -1.94 26.20
N LEU A 10 -48.08 -2.75 25.37
CA LEU A 10 -48.26 -2.45 23.94
C LEU A 10 -49.23 -1.28 23.69
N LEU A 11 -50.33 -1.18 24.46
CA LEU A 11 -51.26 -0.05 24.40
C LEU A 11 -50.67 1.21 25.04
N LEU A 12 -49.84 1.10 26.07
CA LEU A 12 -49.05 2.24 26.57
C LEU A 12 -47.93 2.59 25.60
N LEU A 13 -47.31 1.68 24.86
CA LEU A 13 -46.33 2.02 23.83
C LEU A 13 -47.01 2.79 22.69
N PHE A 14 -48.13 2.30 22.17
CA PHE A 14 -48.95 3.02 21.19
C PHE A 14 -49.53 4.33 21.76
N ALA A 15 -49.91 4.40 23.04
CA ALA A 15 -50.45 5.60 23.66
C ALA A 15 -49.37 6.62 24.08
N LEU A 16 -48.19 6.21 24.53
CA LEU A 16 -47.06 7.11 24.84
C LEU A 16 -46.48 7.68 23.55
N ILE A 17 -46.34 6.84 22.51
CA ILE A 17 -45.90 7.29 21.19
C ILE A 17 -46.95 8.22 20.56
N SER A 18 -48.25 7.94 20.69
CA SER A 18 -49.29 8.77 20.05
C SER A 18 -49.72 10.02 20.84
N VAL A 19 -49.43 10.13 22.14
CA VAL A 19 -49.95 11.23 22.98
C VAL A 19 -48.96 12.39 23.14
N ASN A 20 -47.65 12.21 22.93
CA ASN A 20 -46.68 13.32 23.11
C ASN A 20 -45.64 13.52 22.01
N TYR A 21 -45.47 12.61 21.04
CA TYR A 21 -44.37 12.68 20.08
C TYR A 21 -44.81 12.28 18.67
N SER A 22 -44.44 13.07 17.67
CA SER A 22 -44.66 12.72 16.26
C SER A 22 -43.64 11.67 15.84
N ALA A 23 -43.91 10.39 16.11
CA ALA A 23 -43.12 9.29 15.57
C ALA A 23 -43.32 9.18 14.06
N GLU A 24 -42.21 9.20 13.33
CA GLU A 24 -42.18 9.03 11.87
C GLU A 24 -42.12 7.53 11.54
N PHE A 25 -43.09 7.06 10.75
CA PHE A 25 -43.14 5.69 10.27
C PHE A 25 -42.82 5.63 8.78
N VAL A 26 -42.02 4.64 8.38
CA VAL A 26 -41.64 4.37 6.99
C VAL A 26 -42.05 2.94 6.66
N ASP A 27 -42.73 2.74 5.53
CA ASP A 27 -43.11 1.41 5.01
C ASP A 27 -42.33 1.17 3.71
N ASP A 28 -41.53 0.10 3.67
CA ASP A 28 -40.74 -0.27 2.48
C ASP A 28 -41.45 -1.31 1.57
N GLY A 29 -42.70 -1.67 1.90
CA GLY A 29 -43.49 -2.69 1.24
C GLY A 29 -43.39 -4.08 1.87
N GLN A 30 -42.43 -4.30 2.78
CA GLN A 30 -42.29 -5.54 3.53
C GLN A 30 -42.38 -5.29 5.04
N TYR A 31 -41.64 -4.31 5.55
CA TYR A 31 -41.54 -3.97 6.95
C TYR A 31 -41.99 -2.53 7.20
N VAL A 32 -42.55 -2.31 8.38
CA VAL A 32 -42.85 -0.97 8.90
C VAL A 32 -41.79 -0.58 9.92
N TYR A 33 -41.12 0.52 9.66
CA TYR A 33 -40.05 1.06 10.48
C TYR A 33 -40.56 2.26 11.26
N CYS A 34 -40.23 2.33 12.54
CA CYS A 34 -40.39 3.52 13.37
C CYS A 34 -39.03 4.19 13.55
N LYS A 35 -38.94 5.47 13.21
CA LYS A 35 -37.77 6.28 13.50
C LYS A 35 -37.70 6.57 15.00
N LEU A 36 -36.58 6.25 15.64
CA LEU A 36 -36.31 6.55 17.04
C LEU A 36 -35.64 7.93 17.17
N THR A 37 -36.10 8.75 18.10
CA THR A 37 -35.42 10.02 18.46
C THR A 37 -34.61 9.85 19.75
N ASN A 38 -33.65 10.75 20.01
CA ASN A 38 -32.86 10.79 21.25
C ASN A 38 -33.71 10.72 22.53
N GLU A 39 -34.92 11.30 22.52
CA GLU A 39 -35.83 11.28 23.67
C GLU A 39 -36.51 9.91 23.85
N ASN A 40 -36.70 9.15 22.77
CA ASN A 40 -37.29 7.81 22.81
C ASN A 40 -36.29 6.73 23.24
N LEU A 41 -35.00 6.91 22.95
CA LEU A 41 -33.94 5.93 23.24
C LEU A 41 -33.87 5.55 24.73
N GLY A 42 -34.14 6.52 25.61
CA GLY A 42 -34.08 6.30 27.05
C GLY A 42 -35.18 5.39 27.59
N GLU A 43 -36.36 5.39 26.95
CA GLU A 43 -37.50 4.55 27.33
C GLU A 43 -37.39 3.11 26.80
N PHE A 44 -36.58 2.90 25.75
CA PHE A 44 -36.27 1.58 25.18
C PHE A 44 -35.06 0.90 25.83
N GLY A 45 -34.54 1.43 26.94
CA GLY A 45 -33.34 0.88 27.60
C GLY A 45 -32.03 1.17 26.86
N ILE A 46 -32.07 2.02 25.83
CA ILE A 46 -30.92 2.40 25.02
C ILE A 46 -30.27 3.67 25.62
N LEU A 47 -29.97 3.62 26.92
CA LEU A 47 -29.75 4.80 27.78
C LEU A 47 -28.34 5.40 27.78
N ASN A 48 -27.42 4.96 26.92
CA ASN A 48 -26.07 5.56 26.79
C ASN A 48 -25.71 5.98 25.36
N ARG A 49 -26.71 6.25 24.52
CA ARG A 49 -26.52 6.73 23.14
C ARG A 49 -26.50 8.26 23.10
N SER A 50 -25.34 8.85 22.87
CA SER A 50 -25.27 10.16 22.21
C SER A 50 -25.41 9.93 20.71
N ILE A 51 -26.61 10.13 20.14
CA ILE A 51 -26.76 10.19 18.67
C ILE A 51 -26.02 11.44 18.19
N SER A 52 -24.93 11.27 17.44
CA SER A 52 -24.39 12.32 16.57
C SER A 52 -25.45 12.62 15.50
N GLY A 53 -25.64 13.89 15.15
CA GLY A 53 -26.83 14.42 14.45
C GLY A 53 -27.13 13.91 13.03
N THR A 54 -26.63 12.74 12.62
CA THR A 54 -26.76 12.12 11.30
C THR A 54 -27.38 10.72 11.34
N ASP A 55 -27.32 9.99 12.46
CA ASP A 55 -27.80 8.60 12.54
C ASP A 55 -29.30 8.53 12.90
N ASN A 56 -30.15 8.27 11.90
CA ASN A 56 -31.54 7.86 12.16
C ASN A 56 -31.58 6.36 12.48
N VAL A 57 -31.91 6.00 13.72
CA VAL A 57 -32.11 4.60 14.08
C VAL A 57 -33.56 4.22 13.80
N TYR A 58 -33.75 3.21 12.98
CA TYR A 58 -35.06 2.66 12.66
C TYR A 58 -35.28 1.33 13.37
N LEU A 59 -36.46 1.20 13.98
CA LEU A 59 -36.91 -0.05 14.59
C LEU A 59 -38.01 -0.65 13.71
N VAL A 60 -37.84 -1.88 13.25
CA VAL A 60 -38.90 -2.64 12.60
C VAL A 60 -39.96 -2.96 13.65
N THR A 61 -41.15 -2.38 13.51
CA THR A 61 -42.27 -2.55 14.44
C THR A 61 -43.25 -3.63 14.01
N GLY A 62 -43.18 -4.05 12.75
CA GLY A 62 -44.05 -5.08 12.20
C GLY A 62 -43.94 -5.14 10.68
N PHE A 63 -44.96 -5.73 10.06
CA PHE A 63 -45.03 -5.94 8.62
C PHE A 63 -45.91 -4.90 7.93
N SER A 64 -45.57 -4.59 6.67
CA SER A 64 -46.47 -3.87 5.77
C SER A 64 -47.77 -4.64 5.58
N GLU A 65 -48.88 -3.95 5.35
CA GLU A 65 -50.14 -4.58 4.96
C GLU A 65 -50.02 -5.40 3.65
N SER A 66 -49.02 -5.07 2.84
CA SER A 66 -48.73 -5.74 1.57
C SER A 66 -47.72 -6.89 1.67
N ALA A 67 -47.17 -7.13 2.86
CA ALA A 67 -46.15 -8.16 3.08
C ALA A 67 -46.70 -9.57 2.82
N ASN A 68 -45.92 -10.37 2.09
CA ASN A 68 -46.25 -11.78 1.84
C ASN A 68 -45.32 -12.67 2.68
N LEU A 69 -45.83 -13.17 3.81
CA LEU A 69 -45.03 -13.92 4.77
C LEU A 69 -45.06 -15.43 4.48
N PRO A 70 -43.90 -16.10 4.50
CA PRO A 70 -43.85 -17.55 4.39
C PRO A 70 -44.49 -18.21 5.63
N ASN A 71 -45.30 -19.24 5.41
CA ASN A 71 -45.98 -19.98 6.48
C ASN A 71 -45.15 -21.20 6.98
N ASN A 72 -43.84 -21.00 7.12
CA ASN A 72 -42.92 -22.03 7.55
C ASN A 72 -43.05 -22.26 9.06
N THR A 73 -43.18 -23.51 9.49
CA THR A 73 -43.29 -23.86 10.92
C THR A 73 -41.98 -24.36 11.54
N TYR A 74 -40.94 -24.51 10.71
CA TYR A 74 -39.62 -24.97 11.10
C TYR A 74 -38.58 -24.44 10.12
N LEU A 75 -37.45 -23.98 10.65
CA LEU A 75 -36.27 -23.61 9.91
C LEU A 75 -35.02 -23.86 10.74
N ASP A 76 -33.93 -24.29 10.11
CA ASP A 76 -32.64 -24.46 10.77
C ASP A 76 -31.50 -24.10 9.80
N LEU A 77 -31.11 -22.83 9.82
CA LEU A 77 -30.02 -22.31 9.00
C LEU A 77 -28.65 -22.82 9.49
N SER A 78 -28.54 -23.30 10.73
CA SER A 78 -27.26 -23.83 11.24
C SER A 78 -26.81 -25.11 10.51
N LEU A 79 -27.71 -25.75 9.76
CA LEU A 79 -27.43 -26.89 8.89
C LEU A 79 -27.07 -26.49 7.46
N ASP A 80 -27.25 -25.24 7.07
CA ASP A 80 -26.89 -24.74 5.75
C ASP A 80 -25.37 -24.80 5.54
N LYS A 81 -24.90 -25.17 4.35
CA LYS A 81 -23.47 -25.18 4.02
C LYS A 81 -22.81 -23.79 4.15
N TYR A 82 -23.60 -22.72 3.98
CA TYR A 82 -23.12 -21.36 4.14
C TYR A 82 -22.93 -20.98 5.61
N PHE A 83 -23.52 -21.72 6.57
CA PHE A 83 -23.44 -21.38 7.99
C PHE A 83 -22.12 -21.86 8.59
N PRO A 84 -21.35 -20.97 9.26
CA PRO A 84 -20.09 -21.33 9.91
C PRO A 84 -20.23 -22.55 10.83
N ASN A 85 -19.13 -23.27 11.04
CA ASN A 85 -19.07 -24.23 12.14
C ASN A 85 -19.18 -23.49 13.49
N VAL A 86 -19.54 -24.19 14.56
CA VAL A 86 -19.63 -23.55 15.88
C VAL A 86 -18.22 -23.11 16.32
N GLY A 87 -18.09 -21.81 16.53
CA GLY A 87 -16.86 -21.14 16.95
C GLY A 87 -16.59 -21.20 18.45
N ASN A 88 -15.39 -20.78 18.85
CA ASN A 88 -14.96 -20.75 20.25
C ASN A 88 -14.22 -19.44 20.58
N GLN A 89 -14.88 -18.57 21.34
CA GLN A 89 -14.31 -17.28 21.76
C GLN A 89 -13.20 -17.40 22.83
N GLY A 90 -13.09 -18.57 23.46
CA GLY A 90 -12.15 -18.82 24.54
C GLY A 90 -12.34 -17.86 25.71
N LYS A 91 -11.26 -17.23 26.15
CA LYS A 91 -11.23 -16.36 27.34
C LYS A 91 -11.29 -14.87 27.00
N ILE A 92 -11.65 -14.52 25.78
CA ILE A 92 -11.76 -13.12 25.35
C ILE A 92 -13.23 -12.72 25.43
N GLY A 93 -13.52 -11.53 25.97
CA GLY A 93 -14.86 -10.95 26.06
C GLY A 93 -15.43 -10.51 24.70
N SER A 94 -15.33 -11.35 23.67
CA SER A 94 -15.60 -11.03 22.26
C SER A 94 -16.92 -11.62 21.74
N CYS A 95 -17.81 -12.12 22.61
CA CYS A 95 -19.06 -12.80 22.23
C CYS A 95 -19.90 -12.03 21.20
N THR A 96 -20.00 -10.71 21.35
CA THR A 96 -20.70 -9.84 20.41
C THR A 96 -20.06 -9.84 19.03
N SER A 97 -18.73 -9.78 18.93
CA SER A 97 -18.04 -9.88 17.64
C SER A 97 -18.12 -11.28 17.04
N TRP A 98 -18.22 -12.34 17.85
CA TRP A 98 -18.56 -13.67 17.35
C TRP A 98 -19.98 -13.71 16.76
N ALA A 99 -20.97 -13.11 17.43
CA ALA A 99 -22.34 -13.06 16.92
C ALA A 99 -22.44 -12.24 15.62
N CYS A 100 -21.87 -11.03 15.59
CA CYS A 100 -21.97 -10.12 14.45
C CYS A 100 -21.04 -10.50 13.29
N SER A 101 -19.73 -10.62 13.54
CA SER A 101 -18.73 -10.81 12.49
C SER A 101 -18.66 -12.27 12.06
N TYR A 102 -18.43 -13.18 13.02
CA TYR A 102 -18.22 -14.59 12.71
C TYR A 102 -19.50 -15.29 12.23
N TYR A 103 -20.62 -15.15 12.93
CA TYR A 103 -21.86 -15.84 12.52
C TYR A 103 -22.66 -15.07 11.48
N ALA A 104 -23.11 -13.85 11.79
CA ALA A 104 -24.05 -13.14 10.93
C ALA A 104 -23.41 -12.68 9.62
N ASN A 105 -22.25 -12.00 9.67
CA ASN A 105 -21.61 -11.49 8.45
C ASN A 105 -21.01 -12.64 7.62
N SER A 106 -20.33 -13.63 8.21
CA SER A 106 -19.82 -14.76 7.41
C SER A 106 -20.93 -15.52 6.69
N TYR A 107 -22.09 -15.72 7.33
CA TYR A 107 -23.23 -16.36 6.67
C TYR A 107 -23.74 -15.53 5.48
N LEU A 108 -23.83 -14.20 5.64
CA LEU A 108 -24.19 -13.29 4.56
C LEU A 108 -23.19 -13.39 3.40
N GLN A 109 -21.89 -13.23 3.68
CA GLN A 109 -20.84 -13.26 2.67
C GLN A 109 -20.74 -14.62 1.96
N ALA A 110 -20.92 -15.71 2.70
CA ALA A 110 -20.93 -17.06 2.12
C ALA A 110 -22.11 -17.29 1.18
N ARG A 111 -23.29 -16.71 1.44
CA ARG A 111 -24.40 -16.77 0.49
C ARG A 111 -24.15 -15.95 -0.77
N ILE A 112 -23.58 -14.75 -0.62
CA ILE A 112 -23.23 -13.88 -1.75
C ILE A 112 -22.19 -14.57 -2.66
N ASN A 113 -21.15 -15.15 -2.07
CA ASN A 113 -20.02 -15.74 -2.78
C ASN A 113 -20.14 -17.26 -3.00
N ASN A 114 -21.25 -17.87 -2.54
CA ASN A 114 -21.51 -19.30 -2.61
C ASN A 114 -20.43 -20.20 -1.94
N TRP A 115 -19.90 -19.76 -0.78
CA TRP A 115 -18.87 -20.49 -0.02
C TRP A 115 -19.43 -21.61 0.87
N ASP A 116 -18.81 -22.79 0.84
CA ASP A 116 -19.12 -23.88 1.77
C ASP A 116 -18.29 -23.74 3.06
N LEU A 117 -18.78 -22.91 4.00
CA LEU A 117 -18.11 -22.64 5.28
C LEU A 117 -18.08 -23.86 6.22
N LYS A 118 -18.92 -24.87 5.98
CA LYS A 118 -18.86 -26.15 6.71
C LYS A 118 -17.81 -27.11 6.16
N GLY A 119 -17.44 -26.93 4.90
CA GLY A 119 -16.52 -27.78 4.16
C GLY A 119 -15.23 -27.06 3.80
N ASN A 120 -14.99 -26.92 2.49
CA ASN A 120 -13.69 -26.52 1.95
C ASN A 120 -13.37 -25.03 2.16
N ASP A 121 -14.37 -24.18 2.37
CA ASP A 121 -14.20 -22.74 2.49
C ASP A 121 -14.24 -22.27 3.94
N SER A 122 -13.99 -23.15 4.92
CA SER A 122 -14.09 -22.82 6.34
C SER A 122 -13.17 -21.66 6.77
N SER A 123 -12.03 -21.46 6.11
CA SER A 123 -11.11 -20.33 6.36
C SER A 123 -11.67 -18.99 5.86
N LYS A 124 -12.72 -18.99 5.03
CA LYS A 124 -13.42 -17.77 4.60
C LYS A 124 -14.37 -17.22 5.67
N CYS A 125 -14.51 -17.87 6.83
CA CYS A 125 -15.21 -17.28 7.96
C CYS A 125 -14.50 -15.98 8.39
N LEU A 126 -15.29 -14.98 8.76
CA LEU A 126 -14.79 -13.67 9.16
C LEU A 126 -14.29 -13.68 10.60
N ASN A 127 -13.12 -13.08 10.82
CA ASN A 127 -12.43 -13.07 12.09
C ASN A 127 -13.10 -12.10 13.08
N PRO A 128 -13.64 -12.58 14.22
CA PRO A 128 -14.32 -11.74 15.21
C PRO A 128 -13.36 -10.81 15.97
N LEU A 129 -12.07 -11.11 16.02
CA LEU A 129 -11.09 -10.24 16.68
C LEU A 129 -10.80 -8.97 15.87
N TRP A 130 -11.07 -8.98 14.56
CA TRP A 130 -10.93 -7.79 13.71
C TRP A 130 -11.70 -6.59 14.24
N THR A 131 -12.98 -6.80 14.57
CA THR A 131 -13.87 -5.77 15.12
C THR A 131 -13.65 -5.59 16.61
N TYR A 132 -13.49 -6.68 17.37
CA TYR A 132 -13.35 -6.61 18.83
C TYR A 132 -12.12 -5.79 19.25
N ASN A 133 -10.96 -6.05 18.65
CA ASN A 133 -9.69 -5.41 19.02
C ASN A 133 -9.68 -3.89 18.77
N LYS A 134 -10.60 -3.39 17.94
CA LYS A 134 -10.76 -1.97 17.62
C LYS A 134 -11.71 -1.26 18.58
N MET A 135 -12.46 -1.98 19.44
CA MET A 135 -13.48 -1.38 20.30
C MET A 135 -13.43 -1.87 21.74
N ASN A 136 -12.33 -2.50 22.17
CA ASN A 136 -12.20 -3.08 23.50
C ASN A 136 -11.43 -2.20 24.49
N ASN A 137 -11.11 -0.96 24.14
CA ASN A 137 -10.21 -0.04 24.86
C ASN A 137 -8.84 -0.65 25.22
N GLY A 138 -8.40 -1.68 24.50
CA GLY A 138 -7.18 -2.43 24.83
C GLY A 138 -7.36 -3.39 26.02
N GLU A 139 -8.60 -3.70 26.41
CA GLU A 139 -8.93 -4.62 27.50
C GLU A 139 -9.49 -5.95 26.98
N ILE A 140 -9.16 -7.05 27.67
CA ILE A 140 -9.56 -8.41 27.25
C ILE A 140 -10.99 -8.80 27.64
N TYR A 141 -11.60 -8.12 28.63
CA TYR A 141 -12.92 -8.50 29.20
C TYR A 141 -13.99 -7.41 29.08
N LEU A 142 -13.74 -6.31 28.37
CA LEU A 142 -14.67 -5.16 28.34
C LEU A 142 -16.04 -5.51 27.76
N GLY A 143 -16.07 -6.43 26.78
CA GLY A 143 -17.24 -6.65 25.94
C GLY A 143 -17.37 -5.56 24.86
N ALA A 144 -18.41 -5.70 24.03
CA ALA A 144 -18.88 -4.68 23.10
C ALA A 144 -20.39 -4.86 22.94
N ASN A 145 -21.12 -3.79 22.60
CA ASN A 145 -22.53 -3.93 22.23
C ASN A 145 -22.66 -4.26 20.72
N SER A 146 -23.79 -4.84 20.34
CA SER A 146 -24.01 -5.30 18.95
C SER A 146 -24.05 -4.15 17.96
N GLU A 147 -24.60 -3.01 18.36
CA GLU A 147 -24.67 -1.81 17.51
C GLU A 147 -23.29 -1.28 17.13
N ASP A 148 -22.39 -1.09 18.10
CA ASP A 148 -21.02 -0.61 17.88
C ASP A 148 -20.28 -1.57 16.94
N THR A 149 -20.48 -2.89 17.13
CA THR A 149 -19.89 -3.91 16.27
C THR A 149 -20.43 -3.83 14.84
N LEU A 150 -21.74 -3.65 14.67
CA LEU A 150 -22.37 -3.51 13.35
C LEU A 150 -21.96 -2.20 12.66
N LYS A 151 -21.83 -1.09 13.40
CA LYS A 151 -21.28 0.17 12.90
C LYS A 151 -19.82 0.03 12.46
N MET A 152 -19.01 -0.71 13.21
CA MET A 152 -17.63 -0.99 12.82
C MET A 152 -17.60 -1.79 11.50
N LEU A 153 -18.41 -2.85 11.40
CA LEU A 153 -18.56 -3.64 10.17
C LEU A 153 -19.01 -2.79 8.96
N SER A 154 -19.89 -1.80 9.16
CA SER A 154 -20.34 -0.95 8.05
C SER A 154 -19.28 0.06 7.59
N ARG A 155 -18.29 0.36 8.44
CA ARG A 155 -17.25 1.37 8.17
C ARG A 155 -16.00 0.78 7.56
N ILE A 156 -15.52 -0.30 8.16
CA ILE A 156 -14.23 -0.92 7.80
C ILE A 156 -14.36 -2.34 7.28
N GLY A 157 -15.56 -2.92 7.31
CA GLY A 157 -15.78 -4.30 6.92
C GLY A 157 -15.18 -5.31 7.89
N ALA A 158 -14.74 -6.44 7.37
CA ALA A 158 -14.27 -7.59 8.14
C ALA A 158 -13.19 -8.33 7.36
N VAL A 159 -12.40 -9.19 8.00
CA VAL A 159 -11.35 -9.97 7.32
C VAL A 159 -11.59 -11.45 7.51
N THR A 160 -11.19 -12.28 6.55
CA THR A 160 -11.32 -13.73 6.67
C THR A 160 -10.25 -14.32 7.56
N TYR A 161 -10.45 -15.53 8.09
CA TYR A 161 -9.39 -16.28 8.77
C TYR A 161 -8.28 -16.75 7.82
N GLU A 162 -8.52 -16.71 6.51
CA GLU A 162 -7.50 -16.98 5.51
C GLU A 162 -6.45 -15.88 5.47
N THR A 163 -6.87 -14.61 5.49
CA THR A 163 -5.99 -13.43 5.49
C THR A 163 -5.48 -13.10 6.89
N MET A 164 -6.38 -13.10 7.88
CA MET A 164 -6.07 -12.86 9.29
C MET A 164 -6.27 -14.15 10.11
N PRO A 165 -5.29 -15.08 10.15
CA PRO A 165 -5.41 -16.32 10.91
C PRO A 165 -5.82 -16.13 12.37
N GLU A 166 -6.50 -17.15 12.89
CA GLU A 166 -6.86 -17.24 14.30
C GLU A 166 -5.64 -16.97 15.19
N ASN A 167 -5.80 -16.01 16.11
CA ASN A 167 -4.81 -15.70 17.12
C ASN A 167 -5.53 -15.31 18.42
N GLU A 168 -4.83 -15.38 19.55
CA GLU A 168 -5.38 -14.98 20.87
C GLU A 168 -5.06 -13.52 21.22
N SER A 169 -4.59 -12.72 20.26
CA SER A 169 -4.21 -11.33 20.51
C SER A 169 -5.43 -10.42 20.49
N TYR A 170 -5.80 -9.90 21.65
CA TYR A 170 -6.91 -8.94 21.81
C TYR A 170 -6.51 -7.48 21.49
N THR A 171 -5.28 -7.26 21.01
CA THR A 171 -4.77 -5.91 20.67
C THR A 171 -4.17 -5.82 19.27
N PHE A 172 -4.16 -6.90 18.50
CA PHE A 172 -3.66 -6.90 17.13
C PHE A 172 -4.70 -6.27 16.18
N TRP A 173 -4.30 -5.25 15.42
CA TRP A 173 -5.21 -4.49 14.54
C TRP A 173 -5.18 -4.93 13.07
N GLY A 174 -4.42 -5.99 12.77
CA GLY A 174 -4.15 -6.48 11.43
C GLY A 174 -2.92 -5.84 10.79
N ASP A 175 -2.44 -6.46 9.71
CA ASP A 175 -1.40 -5.94 8.82
C ASP A 175 -2.00 -5.33 7.54
N GLU A 176 -1.17 -5.05 6.55
CA GLU A 176 -1.57 -4.39 5.31
C GLU A 176 -2.57 -5.24 4.49
N ASP A 177 -2.35 -6.55 4.38
CA ASP A 177 -3.22 -7.44 3.63
C ASP A 177 -4.62 -7.51 4.29
N ASP A 178 -4.65 -7.55 5.64
CA ASP A 178 -5.90 -7.50 6.40
C ASP A 178 -6.70 -6.23 6.10
N TRP A 179 -6.05 -5.07 6.14
CA TRP A 179 -6.70 -3.78 5.88
C TRP A 179 -7.14 -3.60 4.41
N LEU A 180 -6.46 -4.25 3.46
CA LEU A 180 -6.84 -4.22 2.04
C LEU A 180 -7.97 -5.20 1.72
N GLU A 181 -8.07 -6.35 2.41
CA GLU A 181 -9.21 -7.27 2.28
C GLU A 181 -10.47 -6.68 2.93
N ALA A 182 -10.33 -6.04 4.09
CA ALA A 182 -11.47 -5.70 4.95
C ALA A 182 -12.64 -4.98 4.25
N PRO A 183 -12.39 -3.97 3.39
CA PRO A 183 -13.42 -3.30 2.57
C PRO A 183 -14.39 -4.24 1.84
N GLN A 184 -13.92 -5.40 1.35
CA GLN A 184 -14.72 -6.32 0.54
C GLN A 184 -15.97 -6.85 1.28
N TYR A 185 -15.94 -6.89 2.61
CA TYR A 185 -17.01 -7.48 3.42
C TYR A 185 -17.75 -6.46 4.29
N ARG A 186 -17.76 -5.18 3.85
CA ARG A 186 -18.60 -4.11 4.43
C ARG A 186 -20.08 -4.43 4.31
N ILE A 187 -20.81 -4.16 5.38
CA ILE A 187 -22.28 -4.22 5.40
C ILE A 187 -22.86 -2.85 5.03
N THR A 188 -23.99 -2.81 4.31
CA THR A 188 -24.68 -1.54 4.00
C THR A 188 -25.55 -1.07 5.15
N GLY A 189 -26.02 -1.99 5.98
CA GLY A 189 -26.95 -1.66 7.06
C GLY A 189 -27.27 -2.84 7.96
N PHE A 190 -28.03 -2.50 8.99
CA PHE A 190 -28.53 -3.41 10.00
C PHE A 190 -29.85 -2.90 10.54
N ASP A 191 -30.76 -3.83 10.82
CA ASP A 191 -32.09 -3.52 11.33
C ASP A 191 -32.21 -3.98 12.78
N PHE A 192 -33.01 -3.26 13.56
CA PHE A 192 -33.41 -3.69 14.91
C PHE A 192 -34.91 -3.99 14.96
N THR A 193 -35.28 -4.95 15.80
CA THR A 193 -36.67 -5.16 16.22
C THR A 193 -36.71 -5.57 17.68
N LEU A 194 -37.89 -5.55 18.29
CA LEU A 194 -38.05 -6.06 19.66
C LEU A 194 -37.97 -7.58 19.65
N THR A 195 -37.35 -8.16 20.70
CA THR A 195 -37.29 -9.62 20.85
C THR A 195 -38.68 -10.27 20.95
N SER A 196 -39.70 -9.49 21.34
CA SER A 196 -41.11 -9.89 21.36
C SER A 196 -41.77 -9.97 19.98
N ASN A 197 -41.17 -9.38 18.95
CA ASN A 197 -41.65 -9.47 17.56
C ASN A 197 -41.21 -10.80 16.92
N THR A 198 -41.66 -11.91 17.50
CA THR A 198 -41.33 -13.28 17.08
C THR A 198 -41.54 -13.50 15.58
N GLU A 199 -42.63 -12.96 15.02
CA GLU A 199 -42.92 -13.11 13.58
C GLU A 199 -41.92 -12.36 12.69
N VAL A 200 -41.46 -11.16 13.10
CA VAL A 200 -40.40 -10.42 12.39
C VAL A 200 -39.09 -11.21 12.42
N ILE A 201 -38.72 -11.74 13.59
CA ILE A 201 -37.53 -12.59 13.75
C ILE A 201 -37.61 -13.81 12.82
N LYS A 202 -38.76 -14.50 12.78
CA LYS A 202 -38.98 -15.63 11.86
C LYS A 202 -38.88 -15.18 10.39
N SER A 203 -39.40 -14.03 10.03
CA SER A 203 -39.31 -13.50 8.67
C SER A 203 -37.85 -13.23 8.26
N TRP A 204 -37.07 -12.58 9.13
CA TRP A 204 -35.64 -12.38 8.92
C TRP A 204 -34.88 -13.69 8.71
N LEU A 205 -35.18 -14.71 9.53
CA LEU A 205 -34.59 -16.04 9.37
C LEU A 205 -35.00 -16.68 8.03
N ASN A 206 -36.25 -16.53 7.60
CA ASN A 206 -36.72 -17.06 6.31
C ASN A 206 -36.07 -16.35 5.10
N GLU A 207 -35.66 -15.09 5.25
CA GLU A 207 -34.82 -14.37 4.28
C GLU A 207 -33.35 -14.79 4.32
N GLY A 208 -33.00 -15.65 5.29
CA GLY A 208 -31.65 -16.11 5.58
C GLY A 208 -30.78 -15.02 6.21
N SER A 209 -31.35 -14.17 7.05
CA SER A 209 -30.57 -13.35 7.99
C SER A 209 -30.42 -14.08 9.31
N ILE A 210 -29.22 -14.07 9.89
CA ILE A 210 -28.97 -14.55 11.24
C ILE A 210 -29.31 -13.43 12.23
N VAL A 211 -30.02 -13.76 13.31
CA VAL A 211 -30.52 -12.76 14.28
C VAL A 211 -29.64 -12.76 15.51
N ILE A 212 -29.13 -11.60 15.88
CA ILE A 212 -28.24 -11.38 17.02
C ILE A 212 -29.08 -10.98 18.23
N ILE A 213 -28.88 -11.67 19.36
CA ILE A 213 -29.55 -11.39 20.63
C ILE A 213 -28.53 -11.30 21.76
N ALA A 214 -28.85 -10.52 22.79
CA ALA A 214 -28.12 -10.46 24.04
C ALA A 214 -28.88 -11.24 25.12
N ILE A 215 -28.16 -12.04 25.90
CA ILE A 215 -28.72 -12.90 26.95
C ILE A 215 -27.90 -12.79 28.23
N HIS A 216 -28.50 -13.21 29.34
CA HIS A 216 -27.77 -13.38 30.59
C HIS A 216 -27.03 -14.73 30.59
N TYR A 217 -25.70 -14.73 30.68
CA TYR A 217 -24.90 -15.95 30.53
C TYR A 217 -25.24 -17.04 31.56
N ASP A 218 -25.46 -16.66 32.82
CA ASP A 218 -25.68 -17.63 33.89
C ASP A 218 -27.01 -18.38 33.74
N ASP A 219 -27.97 -17.83 32.98
CA ASP A 219 -29.21 -18.54 32.63
C ASP A 219 -28.93 -19.81 31.83
N LEU A 220 -27.88 -19.83 31.00
CA LEU A 220 -27.47 -21.04 30.28
C LEU A 220 -27.19 -22.17 31.27
N ARG A 221 -26.42 -21.91 32.32
CA ARG A 221 -26.06 -22.92 33.31
C ARG A 221 -27.24 -23.32 34.21
N ASN A 222 -28.11 -22.37 34.53
CA ASN A 222 -29.19 -22.57 35.49
C ASN A 222 -30.44 -23.21 34.86
N CYS A 223 -30.70 -22.94 33.58
CA CYS A 223 -31.86 -23.44 32.86
C CYS A 223 -31.65 -24.77 32.11
N PHE A 224 -30.40 -25.11 31.79
CA PHE A 224 -30.08 -26.42 31.21
C PHE A 224 -30.24 -27.52 32.27
N GLU A 225 -31.47 -28.01 32.41
CA GLU A 225 -31.77 -29.28 33.07
C GLU A 225 -31.41 -30.47 32.14
N ASN A 226 -32.12 -31.60 32.22
CA ASN A 226 -32.02 -32.71 31.26
C ASN A 226 -32.60 -32.39 29.86
N THR A 227 -32.74 -31.11 29.52
CA THR A 227 -33.35 -30.61 28.27
C THR A 227 -32.44 -29.58 27.61
N SER A 228 -32.44 -29.51 26.28
CA SER A 228 -31.74 -28.47 25.53
C SER A 228 -32.56 -27.18 25.31
N ILE A 229 -33.64 -26.98 26.07
CA ILE A 229 -34.57 -25.84 25.91
C ILE A 229 -34.57 -24.97 27.17
N ILE A 230 -34.40 -23.67 27.00
CA ILE A 230 -34.60 -22.63 28.02
C ILE A 230 -35.99 -22.04 27.84
N SER A 231 -36.76 -21.96 28.92
CA SER A 231 -38.10 -21.35 28.99
C SER A 231 -38.05 -20.07 29.80
N ASP A 232 -39.05 -19.20 29.63
CA ASP A 232 -39.20 -17.95 30.39
C ASP A 232 -39.24 -18.23 31.89
N HIS A 233 -39.94 -19.31 32.28
CA HIS A 233 -40.08 -19.74 33.66
C HIS A 233 -38.75 -19.92 34.42
N CYS A 234 -37.65 -20.27 33.75
CA CYS A 234 -36.36 -20.52 34.42
C CYS A 234 -35.37 -19.35 34.32
N GLN A 235 -35.67 -18.31 33.53
CA GLN A 235 -34.77 -17.18 33.33
C GLN A 235 -34.68 -16.30 34.57
N SER A 236 -33.53 -15.67 34.78
CA SER A 236 -33.31 -14.73 35.88
C SER A 236 -33.87 -13.34 35.58
N HIS A 237 -34.02 -12.99 34.30
CA HIS A 237 -34.30 -11.64 33.81
C HIS A 237 -33.30 -10.58 34.28
N GLU A 238 -32.05 -10.99 34.52
CA GLU A 238 -30.93 -10.10 34.83
C GLU A 238 -30.33 -9.47 33.56
N ASP A 239 -29.46 -8.47 33.76
CA ASP A 239 -28.83 -7.74 32.67
C ASP A 239 -28.02 -8.68 31.78
N ALA A 240 -28.06 -8.43 30.47
CA ALA A 240 -27.37 -9.25 29.50
C ALA A 240 -25.85 -9.16 29.68
N THR A 241 -25.18 -10.32 29.64
CA THR A 241 -23.73 -10.45 29.81
C THR A 241 -23.08 -11.25 28.69
N HIS A 242 -23.88 -11.71 27.71
CA HIS A 242 -23.42 -12.54 26.61
C HIS A 242 -24.23 -12.28 25.34
N ALA A 243 -23.61 -12.48 24.19
CA ALA A 243 -24.25 -12.33 22.88
C ALA A 243 -24.19 -13.66 22.12
N VAL A 244 -25.29 -14.02 21.48
CA VAL A 244 -25.48 -15.27 20.74
C VAL A 244 -26.33 -15.00 19.50
N VAL A 245 -26.48 -16.01 18.65
CA VAL A 245 -27.31 -15.89 17.45
C VAL A 245 -28.46 -16.88 17.43
N ILE A 246 -29.63 -16.43 16.97
CA ILE A 246 -30.72 -17.29 16.55
C ILE A 246 -30.47 -17.67 15.09
N ALA A 247 -30.44 -18.98 14.81
CA ALA A 247 -30.21 -19.54 13.48
C ALA A 247 -31.40 -20.37 12.97
N GLY A 248 -32.52 -20.38 13.68
CA GLY A 248 -33.68 -21.17 13.27
C GLY A 248 -34.80 -21.14 14.29
N TYR A 249 -35.88 -21.85 13.99
CA TYR A 249 -37.03 -21.96 14.87
C TYR A 249 -37.81 -23.26 14.63
N ASN A 250 -38.60 -23.67 15.61
CA ASN A 250 -39.50 -24.82 15.54
C ASN A 250 -40.77 -24.56 16.34
N ASP A 251 -41.90 -24.36 15.65
CA ASP A 251 -43.20 -24.07 16.27
C ASP A 251 -43.76 -25.26 17.08
N SER A 252 -43.29 -26.48 16.81
CA SER A 252 -43.85 -27.71 17.41
C SER A 252 -43.21 -28.11 18.74
N MET A 253 -42.04 -27.55 19.07
CA MET A 253 -41.36 -27.82 20.34
C MET A 253 -41.95 -26.96 21.45
N SER A 254 -41.93 -27.44 22.68
CA SER A 254 -42.48 -26.73 23.83
C SER A 254 -41.77 -27.11 25.12
N LYS A 255 -41.72 -26.18 26.08
CA LYS A 255 -41.28 -26.43 27.45
C LYS A 255 -42.11 -25.56 28.40
N ASP A 256 -42.43 -26.08 29.59
CA ASP A 256 -43.14 -25.33 30.65
C ASP A 256 -44.46 -24.64 30.22
N ASN A 257 -45.17 -25.24 29.24
CA ASN A 257 -46.40 -24.72 28.59
C ASN A 257 -46.19 -23.55 27.63
N GLU A 258 -44.94 -23.24 27.29
CA GLU A 258 -44.55 -22.27 26.28
C GLU A 258 -44.34 -23.04 24.97
N THR A 259 -45.01 -22.61 23.89
CA THR A 259 -45.00 -23.31 22.59
C THR A 259 -44.18 -22.54 21.57
N GLY A 260 -43.37 -23.28 20.82
CA GLY A 260 -42.45 -22.73 19.85
C GLY A 260 -41.11 -22.35 20.47
N VAL A 261 -40.04 -22.63 19.74
CA VAL A 261 -38.67 -22.33 20.16
C VAL A 261 -37.86 -21.72 19.02
N PHE A 262 -36.91 -20.88 19.38
CA PHE A 262 -35.78 -20.49 18.55
C PHE A 262 -34.60 -21.44 18.79
N LYS A 263 -33.87 -21.79 17.72
CA LYS A 263 -32.58 -22.48 17.81
C LYS A 263 -31.49 -21.43 17.94
N VAL A 264 -30.69 -21.54 18.99
CA VAL A 264 -29.63 -20.59 19.34
C VAL A 264 -28.28 -21.27 19.22
N VAL A 265 -27.32 -20.60 18.60
CA VAL A 265 -25.94 -21.04 18.42
C VAL A 265 -25.03 -20.19 19.32
N ASN A 266 -24.20 -20.85 20.12
CA ASN A 266 -23.26 -20.19 21.03
C ASN A 266 -21.84 -20.10 20.43
N SER A 267 -20.95 -19.35 21.06
CA SER A 267 -19.53 -19.20 20.71
C SER A 267 -18.59 -19.88 21.73
N GLU A 268 -19.02 -20.97 22.34
CA GLU A 268 -18.28 -21.71 23.40
C GLU A 268 -17.65 -23.02 22.89
N GLY A 269 -17.64 -23.21 21.57
CA GLY A 269 -17.06 -24.38 20.89
C GLY A 269 -18.07 -25.48 20.53
N PRO A 270 -17.70 -26.35 19.57
CA PRO A 270 -18.62 -27.29 18.94
C PRO A 270 -19.07 -28.44 19.87
N LEU A 271 -18.36 -28.67 20.98
CA LEU A 271 -18.70 -29.71 21.97
C LEU A 271 -19.42 -29.14 23.20
N TRP A 272 -19.66 -27.83 23.23
CA TRP A 272 -20.35 -27.18 24.34
C TRP A 272 -21.87 -27.44 24.25
N GLY A 273 -22.53 -27.33 25.40
CA GLY A 273 -24.00 -27.36 25.49
C GLY A 273 -24.58 -28.76 25.78
N PRO A 274 -25.90 -28.82 25.99
CA PRO A 274 -26.60 -30.02 26.47
C PRO A 274 -26.54 -31.20 25.50
N ASN A 275 -26.45 -30.93 24.19
CA ASN A 275 -26.34 -31.96 23.15
C ASN A 275 -24.90 -32.13 22.61
N GLY A 276 -23.94 -31.32 23.09
CA GLY A 276 -22.56 -31.35 22.61
C GLY A 276 -22.42 -30.94 21.14
N ASP A 277 -23.26 -30.02 20.67
CA ASP A 277 -23.29 -29.50 19.29
C ASP A 277 -23.20 -27.96 19.23
N GLY A 278 -22.84 -27.31 20.35
CA GLY A 278 -22.73 -25.86 20.46
C GLY A 278 -24.05 -25.10 20.41
N CYS A 279 -25.18 -25.82 20.33
CA CYS A 279 -26.50 -25.25 20.14
C CYS A 279 -27.43 -25.56 21.32
N TYR A 280 -28.47 -24.77 21.43
CA TYR A 280 -29.59 -24.99 22.34
C TYR A 280 -30.84 -24.30 21.79
N TYR A 281 -31.93 -24.36 22.54
CA TYR A 281 -33.19 -23.75 22.16
C TYR A 281 -33.67 -22.81 23.27
N MET A 282 -34.37 -21.75 22.87
CA MET A 282 -35.09 -20.86 23.77
C MET A 282 -36.53 -20.77 23.31
N THR A 283 -37.50 -20.84 24.20
CA THR A 283 -38.92 -20.64 23.82
C THR A 283 -39.13 -19.23 23.29
N TYR A 284 -40.21 -19.03 22.51
CA TYR A 284 -40.57 -17.69 22.04
C TYR A 284 -40.81 -16.72 23.20
N ASP A 285 -41.43 -17.21 24.28
CA ASP A 285 -41.67 -16.43 25.49
C ASP A 285 -40.34 -16.04 26.16
N ALA A 286 -39.37 -16.96 26.29
CA ALA A 286 -38.06 -16.68 26.87
C ALA A 286 -37.26 -15.62 26.10
N VAL A 287 -37.36 -15.62 24.77
CA VAL A 287 -36.72 -14.58 23.94
C VAL A 287 -37.47 -13.26 24.06
N SER A 288 -38.80 -13.30 24.04
CA SER A 288 -39.66 -12.10 24.14
C SER A 288 -39.47 -11.32 25.43
N ASN A 289 -39.10 -12.00 26.52
CA ASN A 289 -38.96 -11.43 27.86
C ASN A 289 -37.49 -11.30 28.32
N LEU A 290 -36.55 -11.34 27.37
CA LEU A 290 -35.15 -10.97 27.65
C LEU A 290 -35.08 -9.56 28.23
N LYS A 291 -34.14 -9.37 29.16
CA LYS A 291 -33.90 -8.07 29.79
C LYS A 291 -33.46 -7.04 28.76
N ASP A 292 -32.59 -7.44 27.85
CA ASP A 292 -32.30 -6.70 26.65
C ASP A 292 -33.39 -7.02 25.60
N CYS A 293 -34.29 -6.07 25.37
CA CYS A 293 -35.54 -6.30 24.65
C CYS A 293 -35.44 -6.05 23.14
N TYR A 294 -34.23 -5.85 22.61
CA TYR A 294 -34.01 -5.72 21.17
C TYR A 294 -33.10 -6.83 20.62
N CYS A 295 -33.25 -7.06 19.32
CA CYS A 295 -32.39 -7.92 18.54
C CYS A 295 -32.05 -7.24 17.21
N ALA A 296 -30.98 -7.70 16.58
CA ALA A 296 -30.49 -7.11 15.34
C ALA A 296 -30.31 -8.16 14.24
N ARG A 297 -30.37 -7.71 12.99
CA ARG A 297 -29.85 -8.44 11.85
C ARG A 297 -28.94 -7.55 11.01
N ILE A 298 -28.05 -8.15 10.25
CA ILE A 298 -27.43 -7.49 9.09
C ILE A 298 -28.45 -7.55 7.95
N SER A 299 -28.75 -6.41 7.32
CA SER A 299 -29.77 -6.33 6.28
C SER A 299 -29.21 -6.64 4.89
N ASP A 300 -28.05 -6.07 4.53
CA ASP A 300 -27.37 -6.35 3.26
C ASP A 300 -25.86 -6.01 3.31
N ALA A 301 -25.13 -6.35 2.26
CA ALA A 301 -23.72 -6.01 2.04
C ALA A 301 -23.56 -4.88 1.01
N VAL A 302 -22.46 -4.13 1.09
CA VAL A 302 -22.13 -3.11 0.06
C VAL A 302 -21.85 -3.82 -1.26
N TYR A 303 -21.12 -4.92 -1.16
CA TYR A 303 -20.76 -5.79 -2.26
C TYR A 303 -21.61 -7.06 -2.21
N ASN A 304 -22.86 -6.95 -2.68
CA ASN A 304 -23.86 -8.01 -2.57
C ASN A 304 -23.90 -9.01 -3.74
N THR A 305 -22.88 -9.02 -4.59
CA THR A 305 -22.67 -10.03 -5.65
C THR A 305 -21.22 -10.51 -5.59
N SER A 306 -20.95 -11.72 -6.09
CA SER A 306 -19.57 -12.25 -6.13
C SER A 306 -18.59 -11.41 -6.94
N ASP A 307 -19.10 -10.58 -7.85
CA ASP A 307 -18.31 -9.78 -8.79
C ASP A 307 -18.28 -8.29 -8.41
N SER A 308 -18.95 -7.90 -7.31
CA SER A 308 -18.90 -6.53 -6.80
C SER A 308 -17.80 -6.40 -5.76
N HIS A 309 -17.03 -5.32 -5.88
CA HIS A 309 -15.79 -5.11 -5.14
C HIS A 309 -15.57 -3.60 -4.89
N PRO A 310 -14.76 -3.23 -3.89
CA PRO A 310 -14.33 -1.85 -3.73
C PRO A 310 -13.54 -1.38 -4.94
N GLU A 311 -13.76 -0.13 -5.32
CA GLU A 311 -13.13 0.48 -6.49
C GLU A 311 -12.21 1.65 -6.13
N LEU A 312 -12.42 2.27 -4.97
CA LEU A 312 -11.63 3.38 -4.48
C LEU A 312 -11.35 3.22 -2.97
N ILE A 313 -10.08 3.06 -2.63
CA ILE A 313 -9.62 2.89 -1.25
C ILE A 313 -8.75 4.08 -0.87
N GLY A 314 -9.01 4.71 0.27
CA GLY A 314 -8.06 5.65 0.90
C GLY A 314 -7.18 4.90 1.90
N TYR A 315 -5.89 5.21 1.97
CA TYR A 315 -4.99 4.53 2.91
C TYR A 315 -4.00 5.48 3.58
N VAL A 316 -3.55 5.08 4.77
CA VAL A 316 -2.50 5.74 5.57
C VAL A 316 -1.46 4.70 5.96
N ARG A 317 -0.18 5.03 5.81
CA ARG A 317 0.95 4.32 6.41
C ARG A 317 1.58 5.16 7.51
N PHE A 318 1.88 4.54 8.63
CA PHE A 318 2.53 5.20 9.76
C PHE A 318 4.04 5.05 9.69
N ASP A 319 4.77 6.00 10.29
CA ASP A 319 6.20 5.85 10.50
C ASP A 319 6.45 4.70 11.49
N PRO A 320 7.31 3.72 11.16
CA PRO A 320 7.50 2.53 12.00
C PRO A 320 7.92 2.82 13.44
N GLU A 321 8.64 3.94 13.66
CA GLU A 321 9.16 4.34 14.96
C GLU A 321 8.21 5.30 15.71
N ASN A 322 7.21 5.86 15.03
CA ASN A 322 6.34 6.92 15.57
C ASN A 322 4.86 6.72 15.19
N LYS A 323 4.33 5.50 15.37
CA LYS A 323 2.94 5.16 14.96
C LYS A 323 1.83 5.81 15.80
N GLY A 324 2.15 6.34 16.98
CA GLY A 324 1.15 6.80 17.95
C GLY A 324 0.26 5.66 18.48
N THR A 325 -0.95 5.98 18.97
CA THR A 325 -1.79 5.07 19.75
C THR A 325 -3.20 4.85 19.20
N LYS A 326 -3.75 3.64 19.40
CA LYS A 326 -5.05 3.13 18.92
C LYS A 326 -6.30 3.81 19.51
N ASP A 327 -6.13 4.73 20.45
CA ASP A 327 -7.16 5.56 21.05
C ASP A 327 -7.42 6.83 20.21
N GLN A 328 -6.59 7.05 19.20
CA GLN A 328 -6.80 8.02 18.14
C GLN A 328 -7.89 7.55 17.16
N ASN A 329 -8.78 8.46 16.78
CA ASN A 329 -9.75 8.27 15.71
C ASN A 329 -9.17 8.77 14.39
N ILE A 330 -9.58 8.12 13.30
CA ILE A 330 -9.13 8.41 11.94
C ILE A 330 -10.36 8.56 11.06
N THR A 331 -10.39 9.63 10.28
CA THR A 331 -11.43 9.93 9.30
C THR A 331 -10.78 10.09 7.93
N LEU A 332 -11.21 9.33 6.93
CA LEU A 332 -10.76 9.46 5.54
C LEU A 332 -11.92 9.91 4.67
N GLY A 333 -11.69 10.78 3.69
CA GLY A 333 -12.76 11.26 2.83
C GLY A 333 -12.32 11.86 1.51
N ILE A 334 -13.33 12.16 0.69
CA ILE A 334 -13.20 12.77 -0.64
C ILE A 334 -13.67 14.22 -0.56
N GLY A 335 -12.95 15.10 -1.24
CA GLY A 335 -13.20 16.55 -1.28
C GLY A 335 -12.11 17.36 -0.58
N ASN A 336 -12.35 18.67 -0.46
CA ASN A 336 -11.41 19.64 0.11
C ASN A 336 -12.05 20.43 1.26
N GLU A 337 -11.28 21.32 1.91
CA GLU A 337 -11.73 22.14 3.05
C GLU A 337 -13.05 22.89 2.82
N SER A 338 -13.28 23.34 1.58
CA SER A 338 -14.47 24.13 1.23
C SER A 338 -15.64 23.27 0.76
N ASN A 339 -15.40 22.02 0.38
CA ASN A 339 -16.40 21.12 -0.18
C ASN A 339 -16.02 19.66 0.07
N ILE A 340 -16.41 19.14 1.23
CA ILE A 340 -16.29 17.72 1.57
C ILE A 340 -17.44 16.98 0.88
N SER A 341 -17.10 16.07 -0.04
CA SER A 341 -18.08 15.21 -0.73
C SER A 341 -18.63 14.14 0.22
N GLY A 342 -17.76 13.57 1.04
CA GLY A 342 -18.11 12.70 2.14
C GLY A 342 -16.89 11.97 2.69
N PHE A 343 -17.10 11.19 3.75
CA PHE A 343 -16.02 10.61 4.53
C PHE A 343 -16.50 9.40 5.34
N VAL A 344 -15.55 8.58 5.75
CA VAL A 344 -15.72 7.52 6.75
C VAL A 344 -14.93 7.92 7.99
N ASP A 345 -15.64 8.07 9.09
CA ASP A 345 -15.09 8.18 10.44
C ASP A 345 -15.19 6.81 11.12
N ILE A 346 -14.06 6.22 11.49
CA ILE A 346 -14.02 4.85 12.04
C ILE A 346 -14.86 4.74 13.32
N TYR A 347 -14.86 5.75 14.18
CA TYR A 347 -15.53 5.72 15.50
C TYR A 347 -16.79 6.58 15.61
N GLU A 348 -17.29 7.20 14.52
CA GLU A 348 -18.40 8.16 14.56
C GLU A 348 -19.62 7.85 15.44
N GLY A 349 -20.11 6.65 15.66
CA GLY A 349 -21.28 6.42 16.53
C GLY A 349 -20.95 5.39 17.60
N ILE A 350 -19.66 5.26 17.93
CA ILE A 350 -19.07 4.18 18.72
C ILE A 350 -18.37 4.79 19.95
N ASN A 351 -18.68 4.25 21.12
CA ASN A 351 -18.25 4.83 22.40
C ASN A 351 -16.89 4.31 22.91
N HIS A 352 -16.30 3.32 22.23
CA HIS A 352 -15.06 2.66 22.61
C HIS A 352 -14.03 2.72 21.48
N ASN A 353 -12.74 2.56 21.79
CA ASN A 353 -11.64 2.54 20.82
C ASN A 353 -10.72 1.33 21.05
N GLY A 354 -9.54 1.27 20.42
CA GLY A 354 -8.61 0.15 20.59
C GLY A 354 -7.63 0.30 21.76
N GLY A 355 -7.81 1.30 22.62
CA GLY A 355 -6.93 1.60 23.74
C GLY A 355 -5.62 2.26 23.34
N ASN A 356 -4.70 2.39 24.28
CA ASN A 356 -3.45 3.12 24.14
C ASN A 356 -2.26 2.27 23.66
N GLY A 357 -2.54 1.13 23.02
CA GLY A 357 -1.53 0.35 22.31
C GLY A 357 -1.10 1.04 21.00
N SER A 358 0.06 0.66 20.46
CA SER A 358 0.58 1.25 19.21
C SER A 358 -0.31 0.98 17.99
N MET A 359 -0.51 1.96 17.11
CA MET A 359 -1.21 1.81 15.82
C MET A 359 -0.57 0.73 14.92
N PRO A 360 -1.33 0.12 13.99
CA PRO A 360 -0.74 -0.73 12.94
C PRO A 360 0.13 0.11 11.98
N ASP A 361 0.91 -0.57 11.14
CA ASP A 361 1.73 0.10 10.11
C ASP A 361 0.90 0.74 9.00
N PHE A 362 -0.26 0.15 8.70
CA PHE A 362 -1.09 0.50 7.57
C PHE A 362 -2.57 0.44 7.95
N ILE A 363 -3.36 1.36 7.39
CA ILE A 363 -4.82 1.40 7.52
C ILE A 363 -5.40 1.77 6.16
N ALA A 364 -6.42 1.03 5.72
CA ALA A 364 -7.16 1.30 4.49
C ALA A 364 -8.66 1.39 4.76
N ILE A 365 -9.33 2.27 4.02
CA ILE A 365 -10.75 2.59 4.15
C ILE A 365 -11.40 2.65 2.78
N ASP A 366 -12.57 2.04 2.67
CA ASP A 366 -13.39 2.10 1.48
C ASP A 366 -14.02 3.48 1.28
N LEU A 367 -13.71 4.12 0.16
CA LEU A 367 -14.25 5.41 -0.26
C LEU A 367 -15.04 5.31 -1.58
N THR A 368 -15.41 4.09 -1.99
CA THR A 368 -16.11 3.80 -3.24
C THR A 368 -17.43 4.57 -3.37
N ASP A 369 -18.12 4.81 -2.24
CA ASP A 369 -19.36 5.59 -2.18
C ASP A 369 -19.21 7.01 -2.78
N TRP A 370 -18.00 7.58 -2.77
CA TRP A 370 -17.69 8.91 -3.32
C TRP A 370 -16.76 8.87 -4.54
N LYS A 371 -16.63 7.71 -5.20
CA LYS A 371 -15.81 7.55 -6.40
C LYS A 371 -16.25 8.48 -7.52
N SER A 372 -17.56 8.65 -7.72
CA SER A 372 -18.09 9.53 -8.78
C SER A 372 -17.68 10.99 -8.57
N GLU A 373 -17.73 11.46 -7.32
CA GLU A 373 -17.32 12.81 -6.92
C GLU A 373 -15.81 12.99 -7.12
N PHE A 374 -15.02 12.00 -6.71
CA PHE A 374 -13.58 11.98 -6.93
C PHE A 374 -13.24 12.07 -8.43
N GLU A 375 -13.82 11.20 -9.26
CA GLU A 375 -13.59 11.15 -10.71
C GLU A 375 -14.09 12.41 -11.42
N ASN A 376 -15.24 12.95 -11.02
CA ASN A 376 -15.77 14.19 -11.57
C ASN A 376 -14.86 15.37 -11.26
N SER A 377 -14.32 15.45 -10.04
CA SER A 377 -13.32 16.45 -9.69
C SER A 377 -12.10 16.27 -10.61
N LEU A 378 -11.53 15.06 -10.65
CA LEU A 378 -10.35 14.73 -11.43
C LEU A 378 -10.50 15.02 -12.94
N ASN A 379 -11.66 14.71 -13.52
CA ASN A 379 -11.92 14.90 -14.94
C ASN A 379 -12.16 16.37 -15.32
N ASN A 380 -12.77 17.16 -14.43
CA ASN A 380 -13.14 18.54 -14.75
C ASN A 380 -12.05 19.56 -14.35
N THR A 381 -11.30 19.30 -13.29
CA THR A 381 -10.31 20.24 -12.75
C THR A 381 -8.88 19.77 -12.98
N GLY A 382 -8.67 18.53 -13.40
CA GLY A 382 -7.36 17.86 -13.37
C GLY A 382 -7.03 17.26 -12.00
N LYS A 383 -7.84 17.52 -10.96
CA LYS A 383 -7.54 17.23 -9.55
C LYS A 383 -8.59 16.39 -8.86
N GLY A 384 -8.20 15.25 -8.29
CA GLY A 384 -9.04 14.46 -7.39
C GLY A 384 -8.67 14.73 -5.93
N TYR A 385 -9.53 15.40 -5.16
CA TYR A 385 -9.21 15.77 -3.78
C TYR A 385 -9.60 14.67 -2.79
N TYR A 386 -8.72 14.42 -1.83
CA TYR A 386 -8.94 13.47 -0.75
C TYR A 386 -8.24 13.96 0.53
N PHE A 387 -8.71 13.50 1.69
CA PHE A 387 -8.17 13.95 2.96
C PHE A 387 -8.18 12.86 4.02
N VAL A 388 -7.32 13.06 5.01
CA VAL A 388 -7.35 12.33 6.27
C VAL A 388 -7.35 13.30 7.43
N ASN A 389 -8.13 13.00 8.45
CA ASN A 389 -8.19 13.70 9.70
C ASN A 389 -7.94 12.73 10.86
N PHE A 390 -7.22 13.21 11.87
CA PHE A 390 -6.91 12.44 13.06
C PHE A 390 -7.39 13.20 14.29
N SER A 391 -8.02 12.48 15.23
CA SER A 391 -8.21 13.03 16.58
C SER A 391 -6.88 13.04 17.35
N ASN A 392 -6.87 13.59 18.56
CA ASN A 392 -5.70 13.45 19.43
C ASN A 392 -5.74 12.06 20.10
N GLY A 393 -4.70 11.25 19.90
CA GLY A 393 -4.43 10.06 20.72
C GLY A 393 -3.59 10.38 21.96
N THR A 394 -3.32 9.37 22.78
CA THR A 394 -2.37 9.46 23.90
C THR A 394 -0.97 9.84 23.42
N GLU A 395 -0.50 9.22 22.33
CA GLU A 395 0.76 9.58 21.67
C GLU A 395 0.49 10.09 20.26
N THR A 396 1.40 10.94 19.78
CA THR A 396 1.30 11.52 18.45
C THR A 396 1.78 10.54 17.39
N SER A 397 0.97 10.35 16.35
CA SER A 397 1.30 9.53 15.18
C SER A 397 2.01 10.37 14.12
N ILE A 398 3.03 9.81 13.48
CA ILE A 398 3.66 10.35 12.27
C ILE A 398 3.23 9.50 11.09
N ILE A 399 2.78 10.16 10.03
CA ILE A 399 2.32 9.51 8.79
C ILE A 399 3.50 9.47 7.81
N SER A 400 3.91 8.26 7.45
CA SER A 400 4.94 8.03 6.44
C SER A 400 4.34 8.03 5.03
N GLU A 401 3.07 7.70 4.86
CA GLU A 401 2.40 7.69 3.56
C GLU A 401 0.90 7.94 3.71
N PHE A 402 0.29 8.60 2.75
CA PHE A 402 -1.16 8.78 2.68
C PHE A 402 -1.54 9.00 1.23
N GLY A 403 -2.50 8.22 0.75
CA GLY A 403 -2.87 8.15 -0.66
C GLY A 403 -4.22 7.47 -0.89
N ILE A 404 -4.46 7.17 -2.16
CA ILE A 404 -5.64 6.42 -2.63
C ILE A 404 -5.20 5.30 -3.57
N ILE A 405 -5.94 4.19 -3.58
CA ILE A 405 -5.82 3.10 -4.53
C ILE A 405 -7.11 3.06 -5.34
N LYS A 406 -6.97 3.02 -6.67
CA LYS A 406 -8.08 2.85 -7.60
C LYS A 406 -7.94 1.51 -8.33
N TYR A 407 -8.94 0.64 -8.21
CA TYR A 407 -8.92 -0.64 -8.90
C TYR A 407 -9.47 -0.51 -10.33
N SER A 408 -8.73 -1.00 -11.31
CA SER A 408 -9.21 -1.11 -12.71
C SER A 408 -9.97 -2.42 -12.93
N SER A 409 -9.56 -3.49 -12.25
CA SER A 409 -10.30 -4.74 -12.09
C SER A 409 -9.87 -5.42 -10.80
N TYR A 410 -10.73 -5.55 -9.79
CA TYR A 410 -10.33 -6.12 -8.49
C TYR A 410 -9.89 -7.60 -8.58
N PRO A 411 -8.79 -8.02 -7.93
CA PRO A 411 -7.85 -7.23 -7.13
C PRO A 411 -6.68 -6.64 -7.95
N ASP A 412 -6.65 -6.82 -9.27
CA ASP A 412 -5.61 -6.26 -10.16
C ASP A 412 -5.59 -4.72 -10.07
N VAL A 413 -4.49 -4.22 -9.52
CA VAL A 413 -4.30 -2.81 -9.21
C VAL A 413 -3.88 -2.05 -10.47
N GLU A 414 -4.55 -0.94 -10.77
CA GLU A 414 -3.90 0.16 -11.48
C GLU A 414 -3.36 1.08 -10.38
N GLU A 415 -2.17 0.74 -9.88
CA GLU A 415 -1.63 1.35 -8.66
C GLU A 415 -1.30 2.82 -8.93
N ILE A 416 -2.20 3.71 -8.53
CA ILE A 416 -1.91 5.14 -8.45
C ILE A 416 -1.14 5.35 -7.14
N ASN A 417 0.16 4.99 -7.15
CA ASN A 417 1.04 5.22 -6.02
C ASN A 417 1.29 6.71 -5.83
N THR A 418 0.93 7.25 -4.66
CA THR A 418 1.40 8.57 -4.20
C THR A 418 2.35 8.36 -3.03
N LEU A 419 3.66 8.34 -3.34
CA LEU A 419 4.74 7.92 -2.44
C LEU A 419 5.27 9.08 -1.56
N ASN A 420 5.05 8.94 -0.24
CA ASN A 420 5.84 9.39 0.93
C ASN A 420 5.81 10.82 1.56
N SER A 421 5.48 10.75 2.87
CA SER A 421 5.95 11.33 4.14
C SER A 421 5.77 12.82 4.46
N TYR A 422 4.95 13.09 5.50
CA TYR A 422 4.92 14.37 6.21
C TYR A 422 4.79 14.13 7.72
N ALA A 423 5.68 14.75 8.51
CA ALA A 423 5.54 14.82 9.96
C ALA A 423 4.31 15.66 10.32
N CYS A 424 3.24 15.04 10.81
CA CYS A 424 2.04 15.75 11.22
C CYS A 424 1.73 15.49 12.69
N ASN A 425 2.02 16.48 13.55
CA ASN A 425 1.78 16.36 14.99
C ASN A 425 0.40 16.90 15.44
N LYS A 426 -0.48 17.23 14.48
CA LYS A 426 -1.87 17.72 14.60
C LYS A 426 -2.26 18.30 13.23
N SER A 427 -3.15 17.68 12.44
CA SER A 427 -3.90 18.37 11.36
C SER A 427 -4.74 17.44 10.48
N VAL A 428 -5.70 18.07 9.81
CA VAL A 428 -6.32 17.61 8.57
C VAL A 428 -5.30 17.76 7.43
N VAL A 429 -5.00 16.68 6.71
CA VAL A 429 -4.11 16.72 5.55
C VAL A 429 -4.97 16.57 4.30
N PHE A 430 -5.09 17.63 3.53
CA PHE A 430 -5.72 17.62 2.21
C PHE A 430 -4.65 17.37 1.16
N LYS A 431 -4.80 16.28 0.42
CA LYS A 431 -3.98 15.98 -0.75
C LYS A 431 -4.87 15.93 -1.98
N PHE A 432 -4.26 15.98 -3.15
CA PHE A 432 -4.96 15.77 -4.39
C PHE A 432 -4.14 14.92 -5.34
N TYR A 433 -4.84 14.19 -6.20
CA TYR A 433 -4.26 13.46 -7.31
C TYR A 433 -4.35 14.33 -8.58
N SER A 434 -3.24 14.47 -9.29
CA SER A 434 -3.05 15.20 -10.55
C SER A 434 -2.89 14.21 -11.71
N LYS A 435 -3.40 14.58 -12.90
CA LYS A 435 -3.14 13.86 -14.16
C LYS A 435 -1.98 14.45 -14.96
N THR A 436 -1.47 15.61 -14.56
CA THR A 436 -0.48 16.35 -15.33
C THR A 436 0.89 16.19 -14.71
N ALA A 437 1.90 15.98 -15.58
CA ALA A 437 3.28 15.96 -15.13
C ALA A 437 3.79 17.39 -14.89
N PRO A 438 4.71 17.57 -13.91
CA PRO A 438 5.40 18.84 -13.75
C PRO A 438 6.25 19.17 -15.00
N GLU A 439 6.67 20.42 -15.12
CA GLU A 439 7.54 20.91 -16.19
C GLU A 439 8.79 21.56 -15.60
N ILE A 440 9.97 21.21 -16.12
CA ILE A 440 11.19 21.96 -15.78
C ILE A 440 11.23 23.21 -16.65
N VAL A 441 11.03 24.37 -16.03
CA VAL A 441 10.97 25.67 -16.71
C VAL A 441 12.36 26.23 -16.96
N ASN A 442 13.29 26.01 -16.02
CA ASN A 442 14.67 26.42 -16.16
C ASN A 442 15.58 25.53 -15.33
N SER A 443 16.72 25.13 -15.87
CA SER A 443 17.70 24.34 -15.13
C SER A 443 19.12 24.75 -15.50
N SER A 444 20.04 24.58 -14.55
CA SER A 444 21.45 24.89 -14.77
C SER A 444 22.37 24.05 -13.89
N VAL A 445 23.53 23.73 -14.45
CA VAL A 445 24.67 23.16 -13.72
C VAL A 445 25.82 24.15 -13.80
N THR A 446 26.28 24.63 -12.65
CA THR A 446 27.41 25.55 -12.52
C THR A 446 28.56 24.86 -11.83
N VAL A 447 29.69 24.75 -12.50
CA VAL A 447 30.92 24.21 -11.91
C VAL A 447 31.71 25.35 -11.27
N THR A 448 31.91 25.27 -9.96
CA THR A 448 32.73 26.20 -9.19
C THR A 448 34.14 25.61 -8.95
N ASP A 449 34.93 26.28 -8.11
CA ASP A 449 36.28 25.79 -7.77
C ASP A 449 36.22 24.41 -7.10
N ASN A 450 35.27 24.22 -6.16
CA ASN A 450 35.19 23.02 -5.31
C ASN A 450 33.90 22.21 -5.48
N GLU A 451 32.85 22.79 -6.07
CA GLU A 451 31.51 22.17 -6.11
C GLU A 451 30.89 22.23 -7.51
N VAL A 452 30.07 21.24 -7.83
CA VAL A 452 29.09 21.27 -8.91
C VAL A 452 27.75 21.69 -8.32
N VAL A 453 27.29 22.89 -8.66
CA VAL A 453 26.03 23.45 -8.17
C VAL A 453 24.93 23.20 -9.18
N VAL A 454 23.89 22.49 -8.77
CA VAL A 454 22.69 22.25 -9.56
C VAL A 454 21.59 23.18 -9.07
N SER A 455 20.95 23.89 -10.01
CA SER A 455 19.81 24.76 -9.74
C SER A 455 18.71 24.48 -10.76
N ILE A 456 17.53 24.11 -10.27
CA ILE A 456 16.40 23.71 -11.09
C ILE A 456 15.17 24.48 -10.62
N HIS A 457 14.52 25.15 -11.56
CA HIS A 457 13.20 25.72 -11.39
C HIS A 457 12.23 24.88 -12.20
N ALA A 458 11.36 24.17 -11.50
CA ALA A 458 10.29 23.43 -12.12
C ALA A 458 8.97 24.10 -11.70
N GLU A 459 8.00 24.08 -12.58
CA GLU A 459 6.64 24.50 -12.27
C GLU A 459 5.74 23.30 -12.47
N ASP A 460 4.70 23.24 -11.67
CA ASP A 460 3.61 22.33 -11.90
C ASP A 460 2.37 23.19 -12.14
N VAL A 461 1.62 22.90 -13.21
CA VAL A 461 0.39 23.65 -13.55
C VAL A 461 -0.58 23.68 -12.37
N GLU A 462 -0.47 22.69 -11.50
CA GLU A 462 -1.33 22.42 -10.38
C GLU A 462 -0.70 22.79 -9.03
N ASP A 463 0.51 23.35 -9.01
CA ASP A 463 1.27 23.76 -7.80
C ASP A 463 1.49 22.59 -6.81
N ASP A 464 1.60 21.36 -7.32
CA ASP A 464 1.87 20.11 -6.56
C ASP A 464 3.30 19.58 -6.77
N LEU A 465 4.24 20.48 -7.03
CA LEU A 465 5.62 20.10 -7.31
C LEU A 465 6.31 19.61 -6.04
N TRP A 466 6.61 18.30 -5.97
CA TRP A 466 7.17 17.70 -4.76
C TRP A 466 8.69 17.69 -4.76
N GLY A 467 9.31 17.44 -5.90
CA GLY A 467 10.75 17.27 -5.94
C GLY A 467 11.34 17.21 -7.33
N VAL A 468 12.66 17.19 -7.35
CA VAL A 468 13.45 16.91 -8.54
C VAL A 468 14.53 15.89 -8.20
N LYS A 469 14.61 14.84 -9.01
CA LYS A 469 15.69 13.86 -9.00
C LYS A 469 16.77 14.30 -9.99
N VAL A 470 18.02 14.12 -9.58
CA VAL A 470 19.19 14.34 -10.45
C VAL A 470 19.95 13.04 -10.61
N TYR A 471 20.21 12.66 -11.85
CA TYR A 471 21.08 11.54 -12.23
C TYR A 471 22.30 12.08 -12.96
N PHE A 472 23.49 11.68 -12.56
CA PHE A 472 24.73 12.05 -13.26
C PHE A 472 25.22 10.89 -14.12
N ASP A 473 25.61 11.18 -15.35
CA ASP A 473 26.24 10.24 -16.29
C ASP A 473 25.52 8.88 -16.47
N GLY A 474 24.19 8.86 -16.25
CA GLY A 474 23.38 7.65 -16.40
C GLY A 474 23.49 6.65 -15.25
N LEU A 475 23.94 7.07 -14.07
CA LEU A 475 23.93 6.25 -12.84
C LEU A 475 22.49 5.92 -12.40
N ASN A 476 22.30 4.74 -11.80
CA ASN A 476 21.00 4.28 -11.25
C ASN A 476 20.65 4.90 -9.87
N GLU A 477 21.55 5.71 -9.31
CA GLU A 477 21.32 6.40 -8.04
C GLU A 477 20.93 7.86 -8.32
N TYR A 478 19.85 8.32 -7.67
CA TYR A 478 19.37 9.69 -7.80
C TYR A 478 19.60 10.49 -6.52
N TYR A 479 19.81 11.79 -6.68
CA TYR A 479 19.85 12.74 -5.59
C TYR A 479 18.54 13.53 -5.52
N SER A 480 17.81 13.42 -4.40
CA SER A 480 16.61 14.22 -4.16
C SER A 480 17.01 15.62 -3.70
N LEU A 481 16.54 16.65 -4.41
CA LEU A 481 16.81 18.03 -4.05
C LEU A 481 15.72 18.57 -3.11
N ASN A 482 16.11 19.33 -2.09
CA ASN A 482 15.18 20.10 -1.27
C ASN A 482 14.97 21.48 -1.90
N GLY A 483 13.72 21.88 -2.09
CA GLY A 483 13.36 23.14 -2.74
C GLY A 483 12.65 24.14 -1.82
N THR A 484 12.68 25.42 -2.22
CA THR A 484 11.83 26.49 -1.67
C THR A 484 11.28 27.29 -2.84
N ASN A 485 9.96 27.51 -2.90
CA ASN A 485 9.28 28.27 -3.96
C ASN A 485 9.64 27.75 -5.37
N ASN A 486 9.31 26.49 -5.66
CA ASN A 486 9.47 25.86 -6.98
C ASN A 486 10.92 25.80 -7.50
N THR A 487 11.88 26.05 -6.62
CA THR A 487 13.31 26.09 -6.95
C THR A 487 14.09 25.12 -6.07
N PHE A 488 14.84 24.24 -6.70
CA PHE A 488 15.60 23.14 -6.11
C PHE A 488 17.08 23.36 -6.33
N ASN A 489 17.84 23.41 -5.24
CA ASN A 489 19.29 23.68 -5.29
C ASN A 489 20.06 22.62 -4.51
N SER A 490 21.20 22.17 -5.04
CA SER A 490 22.23 21.44 -4.28
C SER A 490 23.61 21.77 -4.79
N SER A 491 24.60 21.52 -3.92
CA SER A 491 25.99 21.42 -4.31
C SER A 491 26.48 19.98 -4.11
N PHE A 492 27.26 19.52 -5.08
CA PHE A 492 27.94 18.23 -5.06
C PHE A 492 29.44 18.48 -5.06
N ASP A 493 30.21 17.68 -4.32
CA ASP A 493 31.66 17.82 -4.31
C ASP A 493 32.20 17.54 -5.72
N LYS A 494 32.99 18.46 -6.26
CA LYS A 494 33.56 18.34 -7.61
C LYS A 494 34.43 17.09 -7.77
N SER A 495 35.00 16.57 -6.67
CA SER A 495 35.76 15.32 -6.65
C SER A 495 34.93 14.06 -6.96
N MET A 496 33.60 14.16 -6.96
CA MET A 496 32.71 13.08 -7.42
C MET A 496 32.81 12.82 -8.93
N PHE A 497 33.36 13.77 -9.70
CA PHE A 497 33.36 13.75 -11.15
C PHE A 497 34.79 13.70 -11.70
N SER A 498 34.99 12.92 -12.77
CA SER A 498 36.25 12.94 -13.52
C SER A 498 36.45 14.27 -14.26
N TYR A 499 37.64 14.52 -14.80
CA TYR A 499 37.83 15.64 -15.73
C TYR A 499 37.23 15.30 -17.09
N GLY A 500 36.53 16.24 -17.70
CA GLY A 500 35.88 16.05 -18.99
C GLY A 500 34.42 16.45 -19.00
N LYS A 501 33.73 16.03 -20.06
CA LYS A 501 32.30 16.30 -20.25
C LYS A 501 31.47 15.31 -19.46
N HIS A 502 30.52 15.84 -18.73
CA HIS A 502 29.54 15.15 -17.92
C HIS A 502 28.14 15.62 -18.30
N TYR A 503 27.12 14.86 -17.92
CA TYR A 503 25.74 15.31 -18.05
C TYR A 503 24.93 14.98 -16.80
N ALA A 504 23.95 15.83 -16.53
CA ALA A 504 22.95 15.60 -15.52
C ALA A 504 21.59 15.42 -16.21
N ILE A 505 20.82 14.42 -15.78
CA ILE A 505 19.42 14.23 -16.15
C ILE A 505 18.57 14.69 -14.98
N PHE A 506 17.61 15.57 -15.26
CA PHE A 506 16.68 16.12 -14.29
C PHE A 506 15.28 15.56 -14.52
N GLU A 507 14.69 15.04 -13.46
CA GLU A 507 13.33 14.51 -13.43
C GLU A 507 12.57 15.13 -12.27
N ALA A 508 11.76 16.14 -12.56
CA ALA A 508 10.76 16.68 -11.66
C ALA A 508 9.61 15.68 -11.50
N PHE A 509 9.09 15.57 -10.28
CA PHE A 509 7.93 14.75 -9.96
C PHE A 509 6.96 15.49 -9.03
N ASP A 510 5.68 15.22 -9.21
CA ASP A 510 4.60 15.75 -8.39
C ASP A 510 4.16 14.76 -7.30
N GLY A 511 3.15 15.15 -6.51
CA GLY A 511 2.57 14.31 -5.48
C GLY A 511 1.78 13.11 -5.94
N SER A 512 1.56 13.02 -7.23
CA SER A 512 0.80 11.97 -7.90
C SER A 512 1.70 10.96 -8.62
N GLY A 513 3.02 11.12 -8.49
CA GLY A 513 4.01 10.29 -9.16
C GLY A 513 4.18 10.60 -10.65
N ASN A 514 3.56 11.66 -11.17
CA ASN A 514 3.78 12.09 -12.54
C ASN A 514 5.19 12.68 -12.66
N THR A 515 5.90 12.32 -13.71
CA THR A 515 7.26 12.82 -14.00
C THR A 515 7.28 13.60 -15.30
N ASN A 516 8.05 14.69 -15.35
CA ASN A 516 8.30 15.39 -16.61
C ASN A 516 9.09 14.52 -17.60
N ASN A 517 9.09 14.90 -18.88
CA ASN A 517 10.08 14.36 -19.81
C ASN A 517 11.47 14.82 -19.36
N SER A 518 12.36 13.87 -19.05
CA SER A 518 13.64 14.17 -18.40
C SER A 518 14.47 15.17 -19.22
N GLU A 519 15.00 16.21 -18.56
CA GLU A 519 15.85 17.22 -19.19
C GLU A 519 17.33 16.85 -18.99
N MET A 520 18.14 16.91 -20.05
CA MET A 520 19.57 16.61 -19.98
C MET A 520 20.42 17.87 -20.13
N VAL A 521 21.25 18.17 -19.12
CA VAL A 521 22.15 19.32 -19.09
C VAL A 521 23.60 18.89 -19.01
N TYR A 522 24.40 19.32 -19.98
CA TYR A 522 25.82 19.03 -20.05
C TYR A 522 26.65 20.04 -19.25
N PHE A 523 27.67 19.56 -18.56
CA PHE A 523 28.66 20.39 -17.89
C PHE A 523 30.06 19.80 -18.06
N GLU A 524 31.08 20.64 -17.90
CA GLU A 524 32.46 20.21 -18.06
C GLU A 524 33.24 20.48 -16.79
N ILE A 525 33.86 19.43 -16.25
CA ILE A 525 34.86 19.58 -15.21
C ILE A 525 36.17 19.86 -15.89
N LEU A 526 36.46 21.16 -16.02
CA LEU A 526 37.72 21.62 -16.58
C LEU A 526 38.86 21.15 -15.71
N ALA A 527 39.85 20.55 -16.37
CA ALA A 527 41.17 20.42 -15.77
C ALA A 527 41.63 21.84 -15.36
N PRO A 528 42.31 21.99 -14.21
CA PRO A 528 42.72 23.29 -13.70
C PRO A 528 43.41 24.12 -14.80
N ALA A 529 42.89 25.33 -15.05
CA ALA A 529 43.52 26.25 -15.98
C ALA A 529 44.87 26.69 -15.41
N THR A 530 45.95 26.09 -15.90
CA THR A 530 47.30 26.54 -15.60
C THR A 530 47.51 27.91 -16.22
N THR A 531 47.25 28.97 -15.46
CA THR A 531 47.92 30.25 -15.73
C THR A 531 49.41 30.02 -15.56
N SER A 532 50.16 30.46 -16.57
CA SER A 532 51.61 30.40 -16.61
C SER A 532 52.22 31.14 -15.43
N ARG A 533 52.42 30.44 -14.31
CA ARG A 533 53.52 30.66 -13.37
C ARG A 533 53.65 29.48 -12.42
N SER A 534 54.56 28.58 -12.81
CA SER A 534 55.31 27.67 -11.94
C SER A 534 54.53 27.01 -10.80
N THR A 535 53.78 25.96 -11.12
CA THR A 535 53.58 24.83 -10.21
C THR A 535 53.50 23.56 -11.04
N LYS A 536 54.32 22.57 -10.68
CA LYS A 536 54.46 21.28 -11.36
C LYS A 536 53.09 20.58 -11.45
N SER A 537 52.55 20.39 -12.66
CA SER A 537 51.52 19.39 -12.89
C SER A 537 52.15 18.03 -12.64
N HIS A 538 51.67 17.31 -11.64
CA HIS A 538 52.07 15.93 -11.44
C HIS A 538 51.39 15.08 -12.52
N TYR A 539 51.98 15.09 -13.72
CA TYR A 539 51.90 13.92 -14.58
C TYR A 539 52.49 12.75 -13.80
N SER A 540 52.04 11.55 -14.14
CA SER A 540 52.71 10.36 -13.63
C SER A 540 54.21 10.51 -13.89
N SER A 541 55.03 10.39 -12.83
CA SER A 541 56.45 10.78 -12.87
C SER A 541 57.28 9.94 -13.83
N ASP A 542 56.68 8.89 -14.38
CA ASP A 542 57.21 7.95 -15.34
C ASP A 542 56.94 8.34 -16.80
N LEU A 543 56.28 9.45 -17.14
CA LEU A 543 56.14 9.83 -18.56
C LEU A 543 57.50 10.14 -19.19
N SER A 544 57.74 9.68 -20.42
CA SER A 544 58.97 9.94 -21.15
C SER A 544 59.04 11.39 -21.67
N ASP A 545 60.24 11.98 -21.69
CA ASP A 545 60.50 13.27 -22.32
C ASP A 545 60.31 13.19 -23.85
N GLY A 546 59.73 14.24 -24.46
CA GLY A 546 59.57 14.32 -25.92
C GLY A 546 58.13 14.36 -26.46
N ILE A 547 57.12 14.33 -25.57
CA ILE A 547 55.73 14.66 -25.92
C ILE A 547 55.49 16.12 -25.53
N ASP A 548 55.03 16.96 -26.45
CA ASP A 548 54.81 18.38 -26.18
C ASP A 548 53.35 18.69 -25.82
N SER A 549 52.39 17.97 -26.42
CA SER A 549 50.96 18.16 -26.16
C SER A 549 50.56 17.69 -24.76
N GLY A 550 49.93 18.60 -24.00
CA GLY A 550 49.33 18.27 -22.71
C GLY A 550 48.17 17.28 -22.81
N ASN A 551 47.46 17.25 -23.95
CA ASN A 551 46.37 16.31 -24.21
C ASN A 551 46.92 14.90 -24.42
N ILE A 552 48.00 14.73 -25.20
CA ILE A 552 48.65 13.44 -25.40
C ILE A 552 49.30 12.95 -24.09
N LYS A 553 49.95 13.82 -23.32
CA LYS A 553 50.44 13.47 -21.96
C LYS A 553 49.33 12.97 -21.04
N ARG A 554 48.15 13.60 -21.09
CA ARG A 554 46.99 13.18 -20.30
C ARG A 554 46.45 11.84 -20.77
N ALA A 555 46.33 11.62 -22.08
CA ALA A 555 45.90 10.35 -22.65
C ALA A 555 46.83 9.20 -22.21
N ILE A 556 48.14 9.41 -22.26
CA ILE A 556 49.14 8.40 -21.81
C ILE A 556 49.10 8.20 -20.30
N SER A 557 48.99 9.28 -19.51
CA SER A 557 48.94 9.20 -18.05
C SER A 557 47.67 8.48 -17.55
N ASN A 558 46.56 8.61 -18.27
CA ASN A 558 45.30 7.97 -17.92
C ASN A 558 45.21 6.52 -18.43
N SER A 559 46.03 6.14 -19.40
CA SER A 559 46.00 4.80 -19.98
C SER A 559 47.04 3.87 -19.35
N ASN A 560 46.74 2.57 -19.33
CA ASN A 560 47.79 1.55 -19.22
C ASN A 560 48.49 1.43 -20.57
N VAL A 561 49.82 1.36 -20.60
CA VAL A 561 50.57 1.18 -21.85
C VAL A 561 51.06 -0.25 -21.89
N ILE A 562 50.62 -1.00 -22.91
CA ILE A 562 50.94 -2.42 -23.04
C ILE A 562 51.76 -2.71 -24.28
N TYR A 563 52.65 -3.71 -24.20
CA TYR A 563 53.54 -4.13 -25.28
C TYR A 563 53.47 -5.65 -25.53
N GLY A 564 53.86 -6.09 -26.73
CA GLY A 564 53.84 -7.51 -27.12
C GLY A 564 55.17 -8.23 -26.97
N SER A 565 56.24 -7.63 -27.49
CA SER A 565 57.60 -8.20 -27.49
C SER A 565 58.60 -7.28 -26.78
N ASP A 566 59.79 -7.79 -26.45
CA ASP A 566 60.90 -7.00 -25.89
C ASP A 566 61.24 -5.77 -26.78
N VAL A 567 61.00 -5.86 -28.08
CA VAL A 567 61.21 -4.74 -29.02
C VAL A 567 60.10 -3.70 -28.89
N ASP A 568 58.86 -4.14 -28.72
CA ASP A 568 57.73 -3.24 -28.50
C ASP A 568 57.77 -2.60 -27.11
N GLU A 569 58.41 -3.25 -26.13
CA GLU A 569 58.68 -2.67 -24.81
C GLU A 569 59.53 -1.41 -24.93
N GLU A 570 60.60 -1.44 -25.72
CA GLU A 570 61.44 -0.26 -25.97
C GLU A 570 60.63 0.89 -26.58
N PHE A 571 59.67 0.59 -27.47
CA PHE A 571 58.75 1.57 -28.04
C PHE A 571 57.69 2.05 -27.03
N ALA A 572 57.17 1.18 -26.18
CA ALA A 572 56.22 1.56 -25.13
C ALA A 572 56.88 2.45 -24.06
N LEU A 573 58.15 2.17 -23.73
CA LEU A 573 58.97 2.96 -22.79
C LEU A 573 59.25 4.38 -23.30
N ASN A 574 59.09 4.61 -24.60
CA ASN A 574 59.11 5.93 -25.21
C ASN A 574 57.81 6.74 -25.00
N LEU A 575 56.83 6.20 -24.28
CA LEU A 575 55.63 6.92 -23.81
C LEU A 575 55.65 7.07 -22.27
N ARG A 576 56.05 6.02 -21.54
CA ARG A 576 56.17 6.02 -20.07
C ARG A 576 57.03 4.86 -19.53
N GLU A 577 57.61 4.98 -18.33
CA GLU A 577 58.42 3.92 -17.70
C GLU A 577 57.59 2.73 -17.20
N ASN A 578 56.35 2.95 -16.73
CA ASN A 578 55.49 1.85 -16.28
C ASN A 578 54.66 1.32 -17.46
N VAL A 579 55.14 0.24 -18.06
CA VAL A 579 54.50 -0.49 -19.15
C VAL A 579 54.23 -1.94 -18.73
N GLU A 580 53.21 -2.57 -19.29
CA GLU A 580 52.80 -3.93 -18.95
C GLU A 580 52.83 -4.86 -20.17
N ASN A 581 53.07 -6.15 -19.96
CA ASN A 581 53.04 -7.11 -21.06
C ASN A 581 51.58 -7.42 -21.46
N GLY A 582 51.24 -7.20 -22.72
CA GLY A 582 49.89 -7.35 -23.27
C GLY A 582 49.40 -8.79 -23.41
N ASN A 583 50.26 -9.81 -23.29
CA ASN A 583 49.86 -11.19 -23.56
C ASN A 583 48.86 -11.77 -22.55
N ASN A 584 48.78 -11.22 -21.33
CA ASN A 584 47.84 -11.64 -20.28
C ASN A 584 47.06 -10.45 -19.69
N TYR A 585 46.95 -9.34 -20.43
CA TYR A 585 46.28 -8.15 -19.94
C TYR A 585 44.75 -8.27 -20.10
N GLU A 586 44.02 -7.99 -19.03
CA GLU A 586 42.56 -7.84 -19.06
C GLU A 586 42.19 -6.36 -19.05
N LEU A 587 41.26 -5.97 -19.93
CA LEU A 587 40.90 -4.57 -20.09
C LEU A 587 40.11 -4.09 -18.87
N SER A 588 40.76 -3.31 -18.02
CA SER A 588 40.17 -2.75 -16.79
C SER A 588 40.24 -1.22 -16.72
N LYS A 589 40.91 -0.57 -17.68
CA LYS A 589 41.15 0.87 -17.80
C LYS A 589 41.43 1.23 -19.26
N ASP A 590 41.32 2.50 -19.62
CA ASP A 590 41.83 3.01 -20.90
C ASP A 590 43.24 2.48 -21.17
N THR A 591 43.53 2.10 -22.41
CA THR A 591 44.74 1.32 -22.74
C THR A 591 45.37 1.78 -24.05
N ILE A 592 46.69 1.93 -24.07
CA ILE A 592 47.49 2.14 -25.28
C ILE A 592 48.18 0.82 -25.62
N ILE A 593 47.88 0.29 -26.80
CA ILE A 593 48.53 -0.89 -27.36
C ILE A 593 49.70 -0.44 -28.21
N VAL A 594 50.91 -0.93 -27.90
CA VAL A 594 52.10 -0.74 -28.73
C VAL A 594 52.55 -2.10 -29.29
N GLY A 595 52.64 -2.18 -30.62
CA GLY A 595 53.03 -3.40 -31.34
C GLY A 595 51.84 -4.21 -31.86
N GLY A 596 52.09 -4.98 -32.92
CA GLY A 596 51.06 -5.70 -33.69
C GLY A 596 50.60 -7.03 -33.08
N PRO A 597 49.56 -7.66 -33.67
CA PRO A 597 48.86 -8.82 -33.10
C PRO A 597 49.70 -10.10 -33.06
N GLU A 598 50.71 -10.27 -33.92
CA GLU A 598 51.55 -11.48 -33.89
C GLU A 598 52.35 -11.60 -32.58
N SER A 599 52.71 -10.48 -31.97
CA SER A 599 53.55 -10.44 -30.76
C SER A 599 52.82 -9.92 -29.52
N ASN A 600 51.68 -9.23 -29.66
CA ASN A 600 50.89 -8.70 -28.56
C ASN A 600 49.53 -9.43 -28.47
N GLY A 601 49.37 -10.33 -27.50
CA GLY A 601 48.15 -11.13 -27.34
C GLY A 601 46.87 -10.31 -27.08
N PHE A 602 46.98 -9.12 -26.49
CA PHE A 602 45.85 -8.20 -26.38
C PHE A 602 45.50 -7.58 -27.74
N ALA A 603 46.51 -7.20 -28.52
CA ALA A 603 46.31 -6.73 -29.88
C ALA A 603 45.69 -7.82 -30.76
N ASP A 604 46.14 -9.09 -30.67
CA ASP A 604 45.54 -10.23 -31.39
C ASP A 604 44.05 -10.39 -31.07
N LYS A 605 43.71 -10.30 -29.77
CA LYS A 605 42.32 -10.44 -29.30
C LYS A 605 41.39 -9.37 -29.85
N TYR A 606 41.84 -8.12 -29.94
CA TYR A 606 40.99 -6.98 -30.29
C TYR A 606 41.26 -6.39 -31.69
N ASN A 607 42.19 -6.94 -32.49
CA ASN A 607 42.57 -6.40 -33.81
C ASN A 607 41.37 -6.18 -34.74
N ASN A 608 40.36 -7.05 -34.65
CA ASN A 608 39.16 -7.02 -35.50
C ASN A 608 38.12 -5.97 -35.08
N GLU A 609 38.24 -5.38 -33.89
CA GLU A 609 37.35 -4.32 -33.40
C GLU A 609 37.74 -2.94 -33.94
N PHE A 610 38.94 -2.83 -34.52
CA PHE A 610 39.49 -1.62 -35.08
C PHE A 610 39.22 -1.51 -36.58
N GLU A 611 39.10 -0.27 -37.08
CA GLU A 611 38.79 0.00 -38.49
C GLU A 611 39.85 -0.57 -39.43
N ILE A 612 41.13 -0.46 -39.04
CA ILE A 612 42.25 -1.06 -39.77
C ILE A 612 42.80 -2.25 -38.97
N GLN A 613 42.62 -3.45 -39.53
CA GLN A 613 43.26 -4.66 -39.04
C GLN A 613 44.73 -4.68 -39.44
N ILE A 614 45.62 -4.78 -38.44
CA ILE A 614 47.07 -4.76 -38.67
C ILE A 614 47.56 -6.21 -38.82
N THR A 615 48.43 -6.44 -39.81
CA THR A 615 49.08 -7.72 -40.09
C THR A 615 50.52 -7.47 -40.53
N ASN A 616 51.32 -8.53 -40.67
CA ASN A 616 52.70 -8.40 -41.19
C ASN A 616 52.78 -7.90 -42.64
N ASP A 617 51.66 -7.94 -43.38
CA ASP A 617 51.59 -7.51 -44.78
C ASP A 617 50.82 -6.17 -44.96
N TYR A 618 50.02 -5.76 -43.98
CA TYR A 618 49.16 -4.56 -44.04
C TYR A 618 49.20 -3.77 -42.72
N PRO A 619 49.47 -2.45 -42.69
CA PRO A 619 49.37 -1.44 -43.77
C PRO A 619 50.49 -1.43 -44.84
N GLY A 620 51.52 -2.26 -44.70
CA GLY A 620 52.59 -2.43 -45.69
C GLY A 620 53.99 -2.13 -45.14
N GLU A 621 55.01 -2.34 -45.98
CA GLU A 621 56.41 -2.16 -45.59
C GLU A 621 56.67 -0.74 -45.07
N ASN A 622 57.32 -0.64 -43.91
CA ASN A 622 57.61 0.58 -43.16
C ASN A 622 56.38 1.43 -42.77
N ARG A 623 55.18 0.85 -42.75
CA ARG A 623 53.93 1.56 -42.44
C ARG A 623 53.31 1.13 -41.12
N GLY A 624 52.78 2.10 -40.40
CA GLY A 624 52.04 1.93 -39.16
C GLY A 624 50.72 2.69 -39.14
N VAL A 625 49.90 2.39 -38.14
CA VAL A 625 48.57 2.96 -37.92
C VAL A 625 48.47 3.48 -36.50
N ILE A 626 47.84 4.63 -36.34
CA ILE A 626 47.31 5.13 -35.06
C ILE A 626 45.80 5.16 -35.19
N GLN A 627 45.09 4.49 -34.30
CA GLN A 627 43.63 4.50 -34.28
C GLN A 627 43.09 4.39 -32.86
N VAL A 628 41.91 4.93 -32.63
CA VAL A 628 41.27 4.96 -31.30
C VAL A 628 39.90 4.33 -31.43
N GLN A 629 39.57 3.42 -30.51
CA GLN A 629 38.29 2.73 -30.47
C GLN A 629 37.81 2.58 -29.03
N THR A 630 36.50 2.69 -28.83
CA THR A 630 35.88 2.35 -27.54
C THR A 630 35.52 0.88 -27.52
N ILE A 631 36.07 0.13 -26.56
CA ILE A 631 35.79 -1.29 -26.36
C ILE A 631 34.92 -1.47 -25.11
N GLU A 632 33.79 -2.15 -25.26
CA GLU A 632 32.85 -2.45 -24.18
C GLU A 632 33.13 -3.82 -23.55
N VAL A 633 33.39 -3.84 -22.24
CA VAL A 633 33.63 -5.08 -21.47
C VAL A 633 32.45 -5.34 -20.55
N ARG A 634 31.92 -6.56 -20.58
CA ARG A 634 30.86 -7.01 -19.66
C ARG A 634 31.45 -7.55 -18.36
N ASP A 635 31.09 -6.92 -17.25
CA ASP A 635 31.42 -7.33 -15.89
C ASP A 635 30.12 -7.65 -15.13
N GLY A 636 29.77 -8.93 -15.09
CA GLY A 636 28.45 -9.39 -14.61
C GLY A 636 27.30 -8.87 -15.50
N ASN A 637 26.42 -8.03 -14.93
CA ASN A 637 25.31 -7.38 -15.63
C ASN A 637 25.63 -5.95 -16.12
N ILE A 638 26.86 -5.47 -15.92
CA ILE A 638 27.28 -4.10 -16.22
C ILE A 638 28.16 -4.11 -17.47
N ILE A 639 27.93 -3.16 -18.39
CA ILE A 639 28.78 -2.91 -19.56
C ILE A 639 29.65 -1.69 -19.25
N LYS A 640 30.98 -1.83 -19.33
CA LYS A 640 31.97 -0.77 -19.07
C LYS A 640 32.70 -0.41 -20.37
N PRO A 641 32.59 0.83 -20.88
CA PRO A 641 33.35 1.27 -22.04
C PRO A 641 34.76 1.73 -21.63
N TYR A 642 35.77 1.35 -22.41
CA TYR A 642 37.16 1.80 -22.25
C TYR A 642 37.72 2.32 -23.57
N GLN A 643 38.44 3.44 -23.54
CA GLN A 643 39.11 3.96 -24.71
C GLN A 643 40.43 3.21 -24.95
N VAL A 644 40.59 2.65 -26.15
CA VAL A 644 41.79 1.92 -26.55
C VAL A 644 42.45 2.61 -27.73
N ILE A 645 43.71 3.00 -27.55
CA ILE A 645 44.56 3.63 -28.58
C ILE A 645 45.50 2.55 -29.11
N TYR A 646 45.48 2.29 -30.40
CA TYR A 646 46.27 1.24 -31.04
C TYR A 646 47.34 1.83 -31.95
N ILE A 647 48.60 1.59 -31.59
CA ILE A 647 49.80 2.07 -32.27
C ILE A 647 50.63 0.86 -32.71
N ALA A 648 50.53 0.48 -33.98
CA ALA A 648 51.28 -0.65 -34.52
C ALA A 648 51.47 -0.55 -36.03
N GLY A 649 52.44 -1.28 -36.57
CA GLY A 649 52.67 -1.40 -38.01
C GLY A 649 52.95 -2.82 -38.46
N SER A 650 53.08 -2.99 -39.77
CA SER A 650 53.40 -4.30 -40.38
C SER A 650 54.80 -4.79 -40.05
N ASP A 651 55.68 -3.86 -39.71
CA ASP A 651 57.03 -4.14 -39.26
C ASP A 651 57.44 -3.14 -38.15
N ARG A 652 58.70 -3.28 -37.70
CA ARG A 652 59.26 -2.47 -36.62
C ARG A 652 59.38 -0.99 -37.01
N PHE A 653 59.69 -0.69 -38.26
CA PHE A 653 59.80 0.69 -38.75
C PHE A 653 58.43 1.34 -38.87
N GLY A 654 57.40 0.58 -39.26
CA GLY A 654 56.02 1.01 -39.25
C GLY A 654 55.50 1.34 -37.84
N THR A 655 55.75 0.46 -36.87
CA THR A 655 55.38 0.71 -35.46
C THR A 655 56.11 1.94 -34.91
N GLN A 656 57.40 2.08 -35.22
CA GLN A 656 58.19 3.26 -34.86
C GLN A 656 57.65 4.54 -35.51
N ALA A 657 57.24 4.49 -36.78
CA ALA A 657 56.66 5.63 -37.47
C ALA A 657 55.37 6.12 -36.81
N ALA A 658 54.46 5.20 -36.49
CA ALA A 658 53.23 5.52 -35.80
C ALA A 658 53.49 6.10 -34.41
N LEU A 659 54.43 5.53 -33.66
CA LEU A 659 54.79 6.02 -32.33
C LEU A 659 55.38 7.43 -32.36
N GLU A 660 56.36 7.69 -33.23
CA GLU A 660 56.98 9.01 -33.33
C GLU A 660 56.00 10.07 -33.80
N TYR A 661 55.09 9.73 -34.72
CA TYR A 661 54.02 10.64 -35.14
C TYR A 661 53.02 10.89 -34.00
N PHE A 662 52.65 9.86 -33.23
CA PHE A 662 51.73 9.98 -32.09
C PHE A 662 52.20 11.01 -31.06
N LYS A 663 53.51 11.06 -30.77
CA LYS A 663 54.10 12.04 -29.84
C LYS A 663 53.93 13.50 -30.30
N THR A 664 53.76 13.71 -31.61
CA THR A 664 53.60 15.05 -32.22
C THR A 664 52.15 15.51 -32.32
N LEU A 665 51.19 14.65 -32.02
CA LEU A 665 49.78 15.00 -32.10
C LEU A 665 49.40 16.05 -31.06
N ASP A 666 48.53 16.98 -31.45
CA ASP A 666 47.91 17.92 -30.51
C ASP A 666 46.71 17.28 -29.80
N GLU A 667 45.97 16.39 -30.48
CA GLU A 667 44.77 15.68 -30.01
C GLU A 667 44.72 14.24 -30.55
N LEU A 668 43.92 13.37 -29.90
CA LEU A 668 43.71 12.00 -30.39
C LEU A 668 42.92 12.02 -31.71
N PRO A 669 43.25 11.13 -32.66
CA PRO A 669 42.61 11.16 -33.97
C PRO A 669 41.17 10.62 -33.92
N GLU A 670 40.27 11.23 -34.69
CA GLU A 670 38.87 10.78 -34.83
C GLU A 670 38.71 9.55 -35.74
N GLY A 671 39.74 9.20 -36.52
CA GLY A 671 39.79 8.03 -37.41
C GLY A 671 41.23 7.52 -37.58
N PRO A 672 41.44 6.39 -38.27
CA PRO A 672 42.76 5.79 -38.41
C PRO A 672 43.69 6.70 -39.23
N ILE A 673 44.90 6.93 -38.70
CA ILE A 673 45.98 7.62 -39.41
C ILE A 673 46.99 6.56 -39.83
N MET A 674 47.32 6.51 -41.12
CA MET A 674 48.43 5.69 -41.65
C MET A 674 49.70 6.53 -41.77
N ILE A 675 50.83 5.97 -41.34
CA ILE A 675 52.12 6.66 -41.26
C ILE A 675 53.21 5.78 -41.87
N GLU A 676 54.01 6.32 -42.76
CA GLU A 676 55.17 5.65 -43.36
C GLU A 676 56.49 6.21 -42.79
N TRP A 677 57.44 5.34 -42.47
CA TRP A 677 58.80 5.74 -42.10
C TRP A 677 59.62 6.11 -43.34
N THR A 678 60.12 7.35 -43.41
CA THR A 678 60.98 7.81 -44.50
C THR A 678 62.37 8.22 -44.00
N GLU A 679 63.32 8.46 -44.91
CA GLU A 679 64.64 9.00 -44.57
C GLU A 679 64.59 10.35 -43.80
N ASN A 680 63.45 11.07 -43.87
CA ASN A 680 63.24 12.35 -43.20
C ASN A 680 62.32 12.26 -41.97
N GLY A 681 61.95 11.05 -41.52
CA GLY A 681 61.05 10.81 -40.39
C GLY A 681 59.65 10.31 -40.80
N PRO A 682 58.71 10.23 -39.84
CA PRO A 682 57.35 9.73 -40.08
C PRO A 682 56.51 10.71 -40.91
N VAL A 683 55.83 10.21 -41.94
CA VAL A 683 54.97 10.99 -42.83
C VAL A 683 53.60 10.33 -42.93
N VAL A 684 52.52 11.11 -42.83
CA VAL A 684 51.15 10.62 -43.04
C VAL A 684 50.95 10.21 -44.50
N VAL A 685 50.37 9.04 -44.71
CA VAL A 685 50.03 8.50 -46.04
C VAL A 685 48.53 8.26 -46.15
N GLU A 686 47.97 8.53 -47.33
CA GLU A 686 46.55 8.26 -47.65
C GLU A 686 46.25 6.77 -47.80
#